data_AF-A0A3P9HP84-F1
#
_entry.id   AF-A0A3P9HP84-F1
#
_cell.length_a   1.000
_cell.length_b   1.000
_cell.length_c   1.000
_cell.angle_alpha   90.00
_cell.angle_beta   90.00
_cell.angle_gamma   90.00
#
_symmetry.space_group_name_H-M   'P 1'
#
loop_
_entity.id
_entity.type
_entity.pdbx_description
1 polymer ?
#
loop_
_entity_poly.entity_id
_entity_poly.type
_entity_poly.pdbx_seq_one_letter_code
_entity_poly.pdbx_strand_id
1 'polypeptide(L)'
;MSIPDYMQCAEDHQTVLVVVQPVGIVPEDQFFRIYKRIASVRQLSVRDSQRLLFIRYRHHYLPENNEWGDFQTHRKVVGLIAVTTCSSSRDWPHTADRFHAQKEVYSSTLYDSRLLVFGLQGEIAEQSRPDMVFYPSFEECSDVERRVEDFVESIFIVLESKRLDRATDKSGDKIPLLCVPFEKKDFVGLDTDSRHYKKRSQGRMRKHVGDLCLQAGMLQDALVHYHMAVELLRAVNDFLWLGGALEGLCSASVIFHYPGGTAGKAAGCKPSVCQPADAGKRHRPGALTASGISADTSAEIGRAKNCLSPEDIIEKYKEAISYYGKHKNAGVIELEACVKAVRVLAIQKRAREASEFLQNAVYINLGQLSEEEKIQRYSILSELYELIGFHRKSAFFKRVAAMQCVAPTISEPGWRACYKLLLETLPGYSLSLDPKDFSKGTHRGWAAVQMRLLHELVYASRRMGNPALSVRHLSFLLQTMLDFLSDQEKKEVTQSLENYTSKCPGGMEIITLPDGLTLPPVPFTKLPIVRSVKLLNLPVSLQPHKLKGVLEGNLSNASPFIYSPILMQSRGEERCKKIDFQWVQGDVCEVQLMVYNPMPYELRVENMGLLTSGVEFESLPAALFLPAESGLYPVTLVGVPRTAGNITVNGYHTSVFGVSSDCLLEDLVGVKASGCLVEVIPSLPRLQLSTSLPRSTHSSQATSKEELPSSVSVQLFNGELQQLTITLENIGSIDIETLELTSKNNNKDKMFGEFLSWDLEEAVRHLPLKPGQAVTLSVSIRVKLDFSGQENLLQDLNDDGISVTGWPISSPLRQVLKPRPESKPLGSESGKAEYSHVKTLEAVLKFKYSGGAGKVEGYYRELSLGVHVNVEPSLFFTRVSTLPATSTRQCHLLLDIFNPTEHELTVSAKNNQDLVLHASECQRMAIQVDRFDFESLPQAGQQTPHLSSPKQLEEERQLAHGCQISSKLGICWSIISFASCCNTVQRRSAG
;
A
#
# COMPACT_ATOMS: atom_id res chain seq x y z
N MET A 1 21.80 -32.88 -39.23
CA MET A 1 21.83 -32.46 -37.81
C MET A 1 20.44 -31.94 -37.50
N SER A 2 19.78 -32.54 -36.53
CA SER A 2 18.38 -32.26 -36.21
C SER A 2 18.23 -31.15 -35.17
N ILE A 3 19.06 -31.15 -34.11
CA ILE A 3 18.86 -30.29 -32.93
C ILE A 3 20.11 -29.45 -32.61
N PRO A 4 20.01 -28.11 -32.49
CA PRO A 4 21.09 -27.26 -32.01
C PRO A 4 21.43 -27.48 -30.54
N ASP A 5 22.72 -27.55 -30.23
CA ASP A 5 23.19 -27.47 -28.84
C ASP A 5 23.44 -25.99 -28.49
N TYR A 6 22.39 -25.34 -28.01
CA TYR A 6 22.40 -23.95 -27.55
C TYR A 6 23.39 -23.66 -26.41
N MET A 7 23.87 -24.69 -25.71
CA MET A 7 24.86 -24.54 -24.66
C MET A 7 26.29 -24.51 -25.20
N GLN A 8 26.49 -24.68 -26.52
CA GLN A 8 27.83 -24.69 -27.08
C GLN A 8 28.60 -23.38 -26.92
N CYS A 9 29.84 -23.50 -26.48
CA CYS A 9 30.78 -22.38 -26.37
C CYS A 9 32.00 -22.59 -27.29
N ALA A 10 32.85 -21.57 -27.39
CA ALA A 10 34.13 -21.68 -28.12
C ALA A 10 35.04 -22.75 -27.49
N GLU A 11 35.03 -22.86 -26.16
CA GLU A 11 35.84 -23.79 -25.39
C GLU A 11 35.48 -25.24 -25.66
N ASP A 12 34.25 -25.54 -26.10
CA ASP A 12 33.88 -26.91 -26.44
C ASP A 12 34.77 -27.49 -27.53
N HIS A 13 35.35 -26.66 -28.42
CA HIS A 13 36.28 -27.10 -29.47
C HIS A 13 37.58 -27.72 -28.92
N GLN A 14 37.97 -27.44 -27.66
CA GLN A 14 39.12 -28.06 -27.01
C GLN A 14 38.74 -29.32 -26.19
N THR A 15 37.46 -29.67 -26.13
CA THR A 15 36.97 -30.78 -25.30
C THR A 15 36.86 -32.08 -26.08
N VAL A 16 37.10 -33.20 -25.39
CA VAL A 16 36.69 -34.53 -25.85
C VAL A 16 35.30 -34.87 -25.30
N LEU A 17 34.45 -35.45 -26.14
CA LEU A 17 33.07 -35.80 -25.77
C LEU A 17 33.00 -37.25 -25.28
N VAL A 18 32.50 -37.42 -24.06
CA VAL A 18 32.24 -38.71 -23.43
C VAL A 18 30.75 -38.85 -23.14
N VAL A 19 30.15 -39.93 -23.63
CA VAL A 19 28.75 -40.26 -23.35
C VAL A 19 28.68 -41.17 -22.12
N VAL A 20 27.77 -40.85 -21.19
CA VAL A 20 27.55 -41.65 -19.97
C VAL A 20 26.14 -42.18 -19.97
N GLN A 21 25.94 -43.49 -20.11
CA GLN A 21 24.60 -44.07 -20.29
C GLN A 21 24.29 -45.17 -19.27
N PRO A 22 23.04 -45.27 -18.79
CA PRO A 22 22.62 -46.45 -18.05
C PRO A 22 22.47 -47.65 -19.00
N VAL A 23 22.89 -48.82 -18.54
CA VAL A 23 22.62 -50.13 -19.15
C VAL A 23 21.78 -50.93 -18.16
N GLY A 24 20.65 -51.45 -18.59
CA GLY A 24 19.76 -52.16 -17.66
C GLY A 24 18.78 -51.25 -16.95
N ILE A 25 18.26 -51.73 -15.82
CA ILE A 25 17.37 -50.99 -14.94
C ILE A 25 18.24 -50.39 -13.84
N VAL A 26 18.64 -49.12 -14.00
CA VAL A 26 19.40 -48.39 -12.98
C VAL A 26 18.49 -47.34 -12.35
N PRO A 27 18.33 -47.28 -11.02
CA PRO A 27 17.59 -46.22 -10.35
C PRO A 27 18.15 -44.83 -10.72
N GLU A 28 17.27 -43.90 -11.09
CA GLU A 28 17.64 -42.60 -11.65
C GLU A 28 18.47 -41.76 -10.66
N ASP A 29 18.12 -41.80 -9.36
CA ASP A 29 18.84 -41.16 -8.27
C ASP A 29 20.29 -41.66 -8.16
N GLN A 30 20.49 -42.99 -8.28
CA GLN A 30 21.81 -43.61 -8.23
C GLN A 30 22.62 -43.33 -9.50
N PHE A 31 21.99 -43.39 -10.68
CA PHE A 31 22.64 -43.03 -11.93
C PHE A 31 23.16 -41.59 -11.88
N PHE A 32 22.34 -40.62 -11.49
CA PHE A 32 22.77 -39.22 -11.43
C PHE A 32 23.78 -38.95 -10.30
N ARG A 33 23.76 -39.73 -9.21
CA ARG A 33 24.81 -39.70 -8.19
C ARG A 33 26.17 -40.09 -8.78
N ILE A 34 26.23 -41.19 -9.54
CA ILE A 34 27.46 -41.64 -10.20
C ILE A 34 27.85 -40.72 -11.35
N TYR A 35 26.89 -40.26 -12.15
CA TYR A 35 27.13 -39.29 -13.23
C TYR A 35 27.80 -38.02 -12.70
N LYS A 36 27.36 -37.49 -11.54
CA LYS A 36 28.00 -36.31 -10.91
C LYS A 36 29.46 -36.56 -10.53
N ARG A 37 29.78 -37.78 -10.07
CA ARG A 37 31.16 -38.19 -9.75
C ARG A 37 32.02 -38.31 -11.00
N ILE A 38 31.50 -38.97 -12.04
CA ILE A 38 32.17 -39.04 -13.36
C ILE A 38 32.42 -37.63 -13.90
N ALA A 39 31.38 -36.79 -13.93
CA ALA A 39 31.45 -35.42 -14.44
C ALA A 39 32.20 -34.42 -13.55
N SER A 40 32.73 -34.88 -12.40
CA SER A 40 33.65 -34.09 -11.57
C SER A 40 35.06 -34.03 -12.18
N VAL A 41 35.45 -35.07 -12.94
CA VAL A 41 36.72 -35.17 -13.66
C VAL A 41 36.65 -34.39 -14.98
N ARG A 42 36.55 -33.07 -14.90
CA ARG A 42 36.34 -32.21 -16.09
C ARG A 42 37.60 -31.90 -16.87
N GLN A 43 38.75 -32.02 -16.23
CA GLN A 43 40.05 -31.77 -16.81
C GLN A 43 41.06 -32.73 -16.22
N LEU A 44 42.02 -33.16 -17.02
CA LEU A 44 43.10 -34.03 -16.58
C LEU A 44 44.44 -33.46 -17.06
N SER A 45 45.40 -33.36 -16.14
CA SER A 45 46.78 -33.05 -16.50
C SER A 45 47.46 -34.32 -16.98
N VAL A 46 47.85 -34.33 -18.25
CA VAL A 46 48.56 -35.46 -18.86
C VAL A 46 49.96 -35.53 -18.26
N ARG A 47 50.31 -36.71 -17.73
CA ARG A 47 51.65 -37.02 -17.21
C ARG A 47 52.68 -36.77 -18.34
N ASP A 48 53.84 -36.24 -17.98
CA ASP A 48 54.98 -35.97 -18.89
C ASP A 48 54.87 -34.78 -19.86
N SER A 49 53.71 -34.15 -20.08
CA SER A 49 53.57 -33.06 -21.07
C SER A 49 53.07 -31.71 -20.53
N GLN A 50 52.68 -31.60 -19.25
CA GLN A 50 52.03 -30.41 -18.66
C GLN A 50 50.79 -29.91 -19.45
N ARG A 51 50.23 -30.74 -20.34
CA ARG A 51 49.03 -30.44 -21.13
C ARG A 51 47.78 -30.79 -20.33
N LEU A 52 46.73 -29.99 -20.51
CA LEU A 52 45.41 -30.25 -19.95
C LEU A 52 44.50 -30.82 -21.04
N LEU A 53 43.92 -31.98 -20.77
CA LEU A 53 42.81 -32.52 -21.55
C LEU A 53 41.50 -32.09 -20.91
N PHE A 54 40.58 -31.52 -21.68
CA PHE A 54 39.26 -31.11 -21.21
C PHE A 54 38.19 -32.09 -21.65
N ILE A 55 37.27 -32.45 -20.76
CA ILE A 55 36.27 -33.49 -20.99
C ILE A 55 34.86 -32.93 -20.83
N ARG A 56 34.03 -33.21 -21.83
CA ARG A 56 32.61 -32.90 -21.83
C ARG A 56 31.80 -34.18 -21.70
N TYR A 57 31.13 -34.34 -20.58
CA TYR A 57 30.23 -35.48 -20.35
C TYR A 57 28.80 -35.14 -20.75
N ARG A 58 28.13 -36.08 -21.45
CA ARG A 58 26.70 -35.99 -21.78
C ARG A 58 26.02 -37.33 -21.47
N HIS A 59 24.91 -37.29 -20.74
CA HIS A 59 24.09 -38.49 -20.51
C HIS A 59 23.04 -38.72 -21.61
N HIS A 60 22.74 -37.69 -22.40
CA HIS A 60 21.90 -37.76 -23.57
C HIS A 60 22.60 -37.08 -24.75
N TYR A 61 22.87 -37.84 -25.83
CA TYR A 61 23.51 -37.34 -27.03
C TYR A 61 23.01 -38.10 -28.27
N LEU A 62 22.49 -37.36 -29.25
CA LEU A 62 21.92 -37.94 -30.46
C LEU A 62 23.03 -38.48 -31.40
N PRO A 63 22.93 -39.72 -31.89
CA PRO A 63 23.90 -40.27 -32.84
C PRO A 63 24.07 -39.44 -34.12
N GLU A 64 23.01 -38.77 -34.59
CA GLU A 64 23.06 -37.88 -35.77
C GLU A 64 24.04 -36.71 -35.60
N ASN A 65 24.28 -36.25 -34.37
CA ASN A 65 25.26 -35.21 -34.09
C ASN A 65 26.69 -35.75 -34.18
N ASN A 66 26.90 -37.05 -33.89
CA ASN A 66 28.20 -37.72 -34.01
C ASN A 66 28.65 -37.82 -35.47
N GLU A 67 27.72 -37.92 -36.42
CA GLU A 67 28.04 -38.00 -37.86
C GLU A 67 28.73 -36.73 -38.40
N TRP A 68 28.56 -35.60 -37.72
CA TRP A 68 29.25 -34.35 -38.03
C TRP A 68 30.65 -34.27 -37.42
N GLY A 69 31.09 -35.31 -36.73
CA GLY A 69 32.35 -35.34 -36.02
C GLY A 69 33.58 -35.14 -36.90
N ASP A 70 33.57 -35.59 -38.16
CA ASP A 70 34.70 -35.34 -39.08
C ASP A 70 34.85 -33.86 -39.44
N PHE A 71 33.72 -33.13 -39.42
CA PHE A 71 33.66 -31.69 -39.64
C PHE A 71 34.01 -30.90 -38.38
N GLN A 72 33.54 -31.33 -37.21
CA GLN A 72 33.79 -30.71 -35.91
C GLN A 72 34.12 -31.81 -34.88
N THR A 73 35.41 -32.03 -34.59
CA THR A 73 35.84 -33.19 -33.79
C THR A 73 35.34 -33.20 -32.35
N HIS A 74 35.02 -32.03 -31.78
CA HIS A 74 34.41 -31.94 -30.45
C HIS A 74 32.99 -32.52 -30.37
N ARG A 75 32.39 -32.88 -31.51
CA ARG A 75 31.12 -33.64 -31.59
C ARG A 75 31.33 -35.15 -31.64
N LYS A 76 32.56 -35.62 -31.88
CA LYS A 76 32.85 -37.05 -31.91
C LYS A 76 32.73 -37.62 -30.50
N VAL A 77 31.83 -38.58 -30.33
CA VAL A 77 31.81 -39.44 -29.14
C VAL A 77 33.06 -40.31 -29.20
N VAL A 78 34.07 -39.92 -28.41
CA VAL A 78 35.35 -40.64 -28.33
C VAL A 78 35.42 -41.54 -27.09
N GLY A 79 34.53 -41.36 -26.12
CA GLY A 79 34.43 -42.20 -24.93
C GLY A 79 33.00 -42.60 -24.60
N LEU A 80 32.82 -43.82 -24.10
CA LEU A 80 31.56 -44.33 -23.58
C LEU A 80 31.77 -44.89 -22.17
N ILE A 81 31.05 -44.35 -21.19
CA ILE A 81 30.95 -44.93 -19.84
C ILE A 81 29.53 -45.45 -19.65
N ALA A 82 29.39 -46.76 -19.52
CA ALA A 82 28.12 -47.39 -19.18
C ALA A 82 28.03 -47.64 -17.68
N VAL A 83 26.87 -47.38 -17.08
CA VAL A 83 26.57 -47.67 -15.66
C VAL A 83 25.47 -48.71 -15.60
N THR A 84 25.68 -49.81 -14.86
CA THR A 84 24.69 -50.88 -14.75
C THR A 84 24.59 -51.45 -13.34
N THR A 85 23.42 -52.00 -13.03
CA THR A 85 23.21 -52.82 -11.84
C THR A 85 22.99 -54.27 -12.26
N CYS A 86 23.78 -55.18 -11.69
CA CYS A 86 23.65 -56.61 -11.94
C CYS A 86 23.83 -57.34 -10.62
N SER A 87 22.76 -57.95 -10.08
CA SER A 87 22.78 -58.65 -8.78
C SER A 87 22.94 -60.15 -8.89
N SER A 88 22.85 -60.71 -10.11
CA SER A 88 22.87 -62.15 -10.37
C SER A 88 23.82 -62.48 -11.50
N SER A 89 24.66 -63.50 -11.30
CA SER A 89 25.56 -64.03 -12.33
C SER A 89 24.82 -64.55 -13.58
N ARG A 90 23.53 -64.87 -13.46
CA ARG A 90 22.69 -65.32 -14.58
C ARG A 90 22.33 -64.21 -15.56
N ASP A 91 22.24 -62.97 -15.08
CA ASP A 91 21.86 -61.80 -15.90
C ASP A 91 23.07 -61.13 -16.57
N TRP A 92 24.27 -61.57 -16.20
CA TRP A 92 25.53 -61.02 -16.69
C TRP A 92 25.70 -61.11 -18.21
N PRO A 93 25.45 -62.27 -18.88
CA PRO A 93 25.60 -62.35 -20.34
C PRO A 93 24.73 -61.33 -21.07
N HIS A 94 23.47 -61.20 -20.65
CA HIS A 94 22.53 -60.24 -21.24
C HIS A 94 22.95 -58.79 -20.98
N THR A 95 23.54 -58.49 -19.82
CA THR A 95 24.07 -57.16 -19.49
C THR A 95 25.29 -56.82 -20.35
N ALA A 96 26.20 -57.79 -20.54
CA ALA A 96 27.36 -57.65 -21.40
C ALA A 96 26.98 -57.43 -22.87
N ASP A 97 25.99 -58.17 -23.39
CA ASP A 97 25.47 -58.01 -24.75
C ASP A 97 24.86 -56.62 -24.97
N ARG A 98 24.09 -56.11 -23.98
CA ARG A 98 23.53 -54.76 -24.04
C ARG A 98 24.60 -53.67 -24.04
N PHE A 99 25.68 -53.85 -23.27
CA PHE A 99 26.81 -52.93 -23.31
C PHE A 99 27.52 -52.98 -24.67
N HIS A 100 27.69 -54.17 -25.25
CA HIS A 100 28.26 -54.32 -26.59
C HIS A 100 27.41 -53.60 -27.65
N ALA A 101 26.09 -53.78 -27.63
CA ALA A 101 25.17 -53.08 -28.52
C ALA A 101 25.26 -51.55 -28.38
N GLN A 102 25.46 -51.01 -27.17
CA GLN A 102 25.70 -49.58 -26.98
C GLN A 102 27.05 -49.10 -27.54
N LYS A 103 28.12 -49.92 -27.42
CA LYS A 103 29.41 -49.61 -28.05
C LYS A 103 29.29 -49.53 -29.57
N GLU A 104 28.51 -50.43 -30.18
CA GLU A 104 28.34 -50.49 -31.64
C GLU A 104 27.77 -49.18 -32.22
N VAL A 105 26.86 -48.51 -31.50
CA VAL A 105 26.27 -47.22 -31.90
C VAL A 105 27.33 -46.15 -32.19
N TYR A 106 28.43 -46.15 -31.44
CA TYR A 106 29.51 -45.15 -31.55
C TYR A 106 30.82 -45.73 -32.09
N SER A 107 30.83 -46.98 -32.55
CA SER A 107 32.03 -47.74 -32.94
C SER A 107 32.94 -47.03 -33.94
N SER A 108 32.38 -46.21 -34.83
CA SER A 108 33.15 -45.46 -35.84
C SER A 108 34.01 -44.32 -35.27
N THR A 109 33.72 -43.84 -34.06
CA THR A 109 34.40 -42.68 -33.45
C THR A 109 35.01 -42.99 -32.08
N LEU A 110 34.62 -44.09 -31.45
CA LEU A 110 35.00 -44.48 -30.09
C LEU A 110 36.50 -44.79 -29.97
N TYR A 111 37.16 -44.22 -28.97
CA TYR A 111 38.57 -44.46 -28.65
C TYR A 111 38.71 -45.46 -27.51
N ASP A 112 37.88 -45.31 -26.47
CA ASP A 112 37.81 -46.27 -25.36
C ASP A 112 36.37 -46.37 -24.81
N SER A 113 36.09 -47.44 -24.06
CA SER A 113 34.84 -47.64 -23.34
C SER A 113 35.05 -48.32 -21.98
N ARG A 114 34.19 -47.98 -21.02
CA ARG A 114 34.19 -48.57 -19.67
C ARG A 114 32.78 -48.91 -19.22
N LEU A 115 32.61 -50.06 -18.59
CA LEU A 115 31.38 -50.47 -17.92
C LEU A 115 31.60 -50.46 -16.40
N LEU A 116 30.81 -49.68 -15.67
CA LEU A 116 30.76 -49.68 -14.21
C LEU A 116 29.57 -50.55 -13.77
N VAL A 117 29.87 -51.68 -13.14
CA VAL A 117 28.90 -52.69 -12.72
C VAL A 117 28.72 -52.63 -11.22
N PHE A 118 27.50 -52.44 -10.75
CA PHE A 118 27.16 -52.36 -9.34
C PHE A 118 26.34 -53.59 -8.90
N GLY A 119 26.71 -54.20 -7.76
CA GLY A 119 25.95 -55.28 -7.12
C GLY A 119 26.38 -56.71 -7.45
N LEU A 120 27.31 -56.91 -8.39
CA LEU A 120 27.77 -58.24 -8.80
C LEU A 120 29.00 -58.66 -7.99
N GLN A 121 28.93 -59.82 -7.33
CA GLN A 121 30.02 -60.39 -6.53
C GLN A 121 30.27 -61.86 -6.94
N GLY A 122 31.48 -62.37 -6.67
CA GLY A 122 31.89 -63.75 -6.99
C GLY A 122 32.83 -63.85 -8.20
N GLU A 123 33.04 -65.06 -8.72
CA GLU A 123 34.08 -65.38 -9.72
C GLU A 123 34.05 -64.50 -10.99
N ILE A 124 32.86 -64.04 -11.41
CA ILE A 124 32.71 -63.16 -12.58
C ILE A 124 33.31 -61.77 -12.31
N ALA A 125 33.17 -61.24 -11.10
CA ALA A 125 33.69 -59.94 -10.71
C ALA A 125 35.21 -59.97 -10.43
N GLU A 126 35.75 -61.14 -10.07
CA GLU A 126 37.18 -61.36 -9.83
C GLU A 126 38.00 -61.52 -11.13
N GLN A 127 37.33 -61.77 -12.27
CA GLN A 127 37.99 -61.77 -13.58
C GLN A 127 38.41 -60.35 -13.97
N SER A 128 39.72 -60.10 -13.99
CA SER A 128 40.28 -58.82 -14.42
C SER A 128 39.96 -58.56 -15.90
N ARG A 129 39.13 -57.54 -16.16
CA ARG A 129 38.80 -57.05 -17.51
C ARG A 129 39.10 -55.56 -17.60
N PRO A 130 39.88 -55.11 -18.59
CA PRO A 130 40.32 -53.71 -18.66
C PRO A 130 39.16 -52.73 -18.94
N ASP A 131 38.10 -53.18 -19.61
CA ASP A 131 36.94 -52.37 -19.98
C ASP A 131 35.79 -52.44 -18.98
N MET A 132 35.95 -53.15 -17.85
CA MET A 132 34.89 -53.37 -16.86
C MET A 132 35.41 -53.16 -15.44
N VAL A 133 34.61 -52.48 -14.61
CA VAL A 133 34.92 -52.25 -13.20
C VAL A 133 33.72 -52.68 -12.36
N PHE A 134 33.94 -53.55 -11.38
CA PHE A 134 32.90 -54.09 -10.51
C PHE A 134 32.94 -53.42 -9.14
N TYR A 135 31.78 -52.99 -8.66
CA TYR A 135 31.58 -52.40 -7.35
C TYR A 135 30.54 -53.22 -6.56
N PRO A 136 30.77 -53.48 -5.26
CA PRO A 136 29.80 -54.14 -4.40
C PRO A 136 28.46 -53.41 -4.34
N SER A 137 28.48 -52.07 -4.27
CA SER A 137 27.30 -51.22 -4.17
C SER A 137 27.59 -49.79 -4.66
N PHE A 138 26.56 -48.96 -4.81
CA PHE A 138 26.72 -47.53 -5.14
C PHE A 138 27.36 -46.72 -4.00
N GLU A 139 27.45 -47.27 -2.79
CA GLU A 139 28.10 -46.62 -1.65
C GLU A 139 29.59 -47.00 -1.57
N GLU A 140 29.92 -48.23 -1.95
CA GLU A 140 31.27 -48.79 -1.93
C GLU A 140 31.98 -48.63 -3.29
N CYS A 141 32.21 -47.38 -3.69
CA CYS A 141 32.85 -47.07 -4.97
C CYS A 141 33.79 -45.86 -4.88
N SER A 142 34.70 -45.83 -3.91
CA SER A 142 35.55 -44.66 -3.61
C SER A 142 36.57 -44.29 -4.70
N ASP A 143 36.95 -45.23 -5.58
CA ASP A 143 37.94 -45.02 -6.64
C ASP A 143 37.34 -44.67 -8.01
N VAL A 144 36.02 -44.43 -8.12
CA VAL A 144 35.35 -44.10 -9.39
C VAL A 144 36.04 -42.94 -10.12
N GLU A 145 36.38 -41.85 -9.44
CA GLU A 145 37.06 -40.70 -10.06
C GLU A 145 38.42 -41.11 -10.61
N ARG A 146 39.20 -41.88 -9.87
CA ARG A 146 40.50 -42.40 -10.33
C ARG A 146 40.36 -43.31 -11.55
N ARG A 147 39.34 -44.19 -11.57
CA ARG A 147 39.06 -45.04 -12.74
C ARG A 147 38.64 -44.22 -13.97
N VAL A 148 37.95 -43.11 -13.75
CA VAL A 148 37.61 -42.15 -14.81
C VAL A 148 38.85 -41.41 -15.29
N GLU A 149 39.78 -41.02 -14.40
CA GLU A 149 41.07 -40.45 -14.78
C GLU A 149 41.88 -41.42 -15.66
N ASP A 150 42.02 -42.69 -15.26
CA ASP A 150 42.71 -43.73 -16.04
C ASP A 150 42.08 -43.93 -17.43
N PHE A 151 40.75 -43.86 -17.51
CA PHE A 151 39.99 -43.90 -18.77
C PHE A 151 40.19 -42.64 -19.64
N VAL A 152 40.34 -41.47 -19.03
CA VAL A 152 40.63 -40.24 -19.76
C VAL A 152 42.08 -40.25 -20.27
N GLU A 153 43.03 -40.82 -19.50
CA GLU A 153 44.42 -41.04 -19.96
C GLU A 153 44.46 -41.95 -21.20
N SER A 154 43.69 -43.03 -21.24
CA SER A 154 43.64 -43.91 -22.42
C SER A 154 43.06 -43.20 -23.65
N ILE A 155 42.02 -42.39 -23.49
CA ILE A 155 41.48 -41.54 -24.57
C ILE A 155 42.57 -40.59 -25.08
N PHE A 156 43.34 -39.97 -24.18
CA PHE A 156 44.42 -39.06 -24.56
C PHE A 156 45.49 -39.74 -25.42
N ILE A 157 45.92 -40.96 -25.04
CA ILE A 157 46.93 -41.72 -25.78
C ILE A 157 46.46 -41.98 -27.22
N VAL A 158 45.20 -42.41 -27.41
CA VAL A 158 44.62 -42.66 -28.73
C VAL A 158 44.45 -41.35 -29.52
N LEU A 159 44.04 -40.27 -28.86
CA LEU A 159 43.94 -38.93 -29.46
C LEU A 159 45.29 -38.48 -30.00
N GLU A 160 46.35 -38.59 -29.21
CA GLU A 160 47.70 -38.17 -29.59
C GLU A 160 48.26 -39.03 -30.74
N SER A 161 48.04 -40.34 -30.71
CA SER A 161 48.39 -41.25 -31.83
C SER A 161 47.71 -40.81 -33.12
N LYS A 162 46.37 -40.65 -33.10
CA LYS A 162 45.61 -40.25 -34.29
C LYS A 162 45.99 -38.86 -34.81
N ARG A 163 46.35 -37.93 -33.91
CA ARG A 163 46.85 -36.59 -34.27
C ARG A 163 48.18 -36.70 -35.00
N LEU A 164 49.13 -37.47 -34.46
CA LEU A 164 50.45 -37.69 -35.06
C LEU A 164 50.31 -38.33 -36.45
N ASP A 165 49.56 -39.43 -36.56
CA ASP A 165 49.33 -40.15 -37.82
C ASP A 165 48.85 -39.21 -38.94
N ARG A 166 47.87 -38.35 -38.63
CA ARG A 166 47.29 -37.39 -39.59
C ARG A 166 48.17 -36.17 -39.85
N ALA A 167 49.04 -35.78 -38.91
CA ALA A 167 49.92 -34.63 -39.06
C ALA A 167 51.17 -34.96 -39.91
N THR A 168 51.67 -36.20 -39.80
CA THR A 168 52.89 -36.66 -40.48
C THR A 168 52.67 -37.27 -41.86
N ASP A 169 51.42 -37.34 -42.32
CA ASP A 169 51.02 -37.94 -43.60
C ASP A 169 51.66 -37.20 -44.80
N LYS A 170 52.91 -37.60 -45.07
CA LYS A 170 53.79 -37.20 -46.19
C LYS A 170 54.05 -38.39 -47.13
N SER A 171 53.51 -39.57 -46.82
CA SER A 171 53.55 -40.77 -47.65
C SER A 171 52.82 -40.51 -48.97
N GLY A 172 53.26 -41.13 -50.06
CA GLY A 172 52.64 -41.02 -51.39
C GLY A 172 51.21 -41.57 -51.51
N ASP A 173 50.47 -41.70 -50.41
CA ASP A 173 49.08 -42.13 -50.34
C ASP A 173 48.11 -40.98 -50.60
N LYS A 174 46.96 -41.31 -51.20
CA LYS A 174 45.88 -40.35 -51.46
C LYS A 174 45.25 -39.93 -50.12
N ILE A 175 45.50 -38.70 -49.66
CA ILE A 175 44.88 -38.11 -48.45
C ILE A 175 43.36 -38.34 -48.50
N PRO A 176 42.76 -38.99 -47.47
CA PRO A 176 41.34 -39.29 -47.46
C PRO A 176 40.51 -38.00 -47.41
N LEU A 177 39.49 -37.92 -48.27
CA LEU A 177 38.55 -36.80 -48.27
C LEU A 177 37.57 -36.97 -47.10
N LEU A 178 37.65 -36.07 -46.12
CA LEU A 178 36.66 -35.95 -45.05
C LEU A 178 35.39 -35.29 -45.61
N CYS A 179 34.21 -35.82 -45.26
CA CYS A 179 32.92 -35.35 -45.76
C CYS A 179 31.93 -35.14 -44.63
N VAL A 180 31.03 -34.17 -44.79
CA VAL A 180 29.84 -34.05 -43.93
C VAL A 180 28.75 -35.03 -44.40
N PRO A 181 27.71 -35.35 -43.59
CA PRO A 181 26.76 -36.43 -43.91
C PRO A 181 26.04 -36.27 -45.26
N PHE A 182 25.67 -35.05 -45.66
CA PHE A 182 24.95 -34.80 -46.91
C PHE A 182 25.86 -34.74 -48.15
N GLU A 183 27.17 -34.51 -47.97
CA GLU A 183 28.15 -34.40 -49.06
C GLU A 183 28.53 -35.77 -49.67
N LYS A 184 28.28 -36.88 -48.95
CA LYS A 184 28.71 -38.22 -49.37
C LYS A 184 28.20 -38.62 -50.76
N LYS A 185 27.05 -38.10 -51.19
CA LYS A 185 26.45 -38.37 -52.49
C LYS A 185 27.02 -37.49 -53.62
N ASP A 186 27.49 -36.30 -53.28
CA ASP A 186 27.93 -35.28 -54.24
C ASP A 186 29.33 -35.58 -54.83
N PHE A 187 30.07 -36.51 -54.21
CA PHE A 187 31.44 -36.86 -54.61
C PHE A 187 31.56 -38.19 -55.37
N VAL A 188 30.44 -38.83 -55.72
CA VAL A 188 30.43 -40.05 -56.54
C VAL A 188 30.82 -39.70 -57.99
N GLY A 189 31.90 -40.29 -58.51
CA GLY A 189 32.37 -40.09 -59.89
C GLY A 189 33.29 -38.88 -60.10
N LEU A 190 33.78 -38.23 -59.04
CA LEU A 190 34.72 -37.12 -59.15
C LEU A 190 36.16 -37.58 -59.50
N ASP A 191 36.87 -36.76 -60.29
CA ASP A 191 38.29 -36.98 -60.57
C ASP A 191 39.15 -36.73 -59.32
N THR A 192 39.52 -37.83 -58.65
CA THR A 192 40.37 -37.85 -57.45
C THR A 192 41.81 -37.42 -57.71
N ASP A 193 42.25 -37.37 -58.97
CA ASP A 193 43.63 -37.03 -59.32
C ASP A 193 43.81 -35.54 -59.67
N SER A 194 42.70 -34.80 -59.82
CA SER A 194 42.72 -33.36 -60.07
C SER A 194 43.43 -32.57 -58.95
N ARG A 195 44.17 -31.52 -59.36
CA ARG A 195 44.84 -30.59 -58.43
C ARG A 195 43.84 -29.97 -57.43
N HIS A 196 42.62 -29.70 -57.89
CA HIS A 196 41.56 -29.13 -57.07
C HIS A 196 41.10 -30.10 -55.98
N TYR A 197 40.89 -31.37 -56.31
CA TYR A 197 40.50 -32.42 -55.34
C TYR A 197 41.59 -32.67 -54.29
N LYS A 198 42.86 -32.76 -54.73
CA LYS A 198 44.01 -32.94 -53.81
C LYS A 198 44.13 -31.77 -52.83
N LYS A 199 44.00 -30.53 -53.33
CA LYS A 199 44.06 -29.32 -52.49
C LYS A 199 42.88 -29.22 -51.52
N ARG A 200 41.67 -29.62 -51.94
CA ARG A 200 40.50 -29.75 -51.06
C ARG A 200 40.75 -30.74 -49.93
N SER A 201 41.17 -31.96 -50.26
CA SER A 201 41.43 -33.03 -49.30
C SER A 201 42.51 -32.61 -48.29
N GLN A 202 43.58 -31.97 -48.78
CA GLN A 202 44.62 -31.40 -47.93
C GLN A 202 44.08 -30.30 -47.00
N GLY A 203 43.27 -29.36 -47.50
CA GLY A 203 42.66 -28.31 -46.70
C GLY A 203 41.76 -28.83 -45.58
N ARG A 204 40.88 -29.80 -45.90
CA ARG A 204 40.00 -30.45 -44.91
C ARG A 204 40.81 -31.22 -43.86
N MET A 205 41.85 -31.94 -44.29
CA MET A 205 42.75 -32.64 -43.36
C MET A 205 43.51 -31.68 -42.44
N ARG A 206 44.03 -30.56 -42.95
CA ARG A 206 44.69 -29.53 -42.13
C ARG A 206 43.74 -28.95 -41.07
N LYS A 207 42.49 -28.68 -41.44
CA LYS A 207 41.45 -28.25 -40.49
C LYS A 207 41.28 -29.29 -39.39
N HIS A 208 41.12 -30.56 -39.76
CA HIS A 208 40.90 -31.66 -38.83
C HIS A 208 42.08 -31.88 -37.88
N VAL A 209 43.32 -31.81 -38.38
CA VAL A 209 44.53 -31.85 -37.54
C VAL A 209 44.55 -30.66 -36.58
N GLY A 210 44.13 -29.48 -37.03
CA GLY A 210 43.94 -28.31 -36.17
C GLY A 210 43.00 -28.58 -34.99
N ASP A 211 41.85 -29.23 -35.24
CA ASP A 211 40.92 -29.60 -34.16
C ASP A 211 41.53 -30.62 -33.18
N LEU A 212 42.23 -31.64 -33.68
CA LEU A 212 42.89 -32.63 -32.83
C LEU A 212 44.02 -32.00 -31.98
N CYS A 213 44.79 -31.06 -32.56
CA CYS A 213 45.77 -30.28 -31.80
C CYS A 213 45.09 -29.47 -30.69
N LEU A 214 43.95 -28.85 -30.96
CA LEU A 214 43.22 -28.08 -29.96
C LEU A 214 42.71 -28.98 -28.81
N GLN A 215 42.12 -30.13 -29.13
CA GLN A 215 41.67 -31.12 -28.14
C GLN A 215 42.83 -31.72 -27.33
N ALA A 216 44.01 -31.85 -27.94
CA ALA A 216 45.22 -32.33 -27.28
C ALA A 216 45.93 -31.24 -26.45
N GLY A 217 45.36 -30.03 -26.32
CA GLY A 217 45.94 -28.93 -25.55
C GLY A 217 47.11 -28.20 -26.25
N MET A 218 47.27 -28.39 -27.57
CA MET A 218 48.33 -27.78 -28.38
C MET A 218 47.80 -26.55 -29.14
N LEU A 219 47.51 -25.49 -28.39
CA LEU A 219 46.84 -24.30 -28.90
C LEU A 219 47.58 -23.61 -30.06
N GLN A 220 48.90 -23.49 -29.96
CA GLN A 220 49.71 -22.81 -30.97
C GLN A 220 49.74 -23.58 -32.29
N ASP A 221 49.89 -24.90 -32.24
CA ASP A 221 49.87 -25.74 -33.44
C ASP A 221 48.49 -25.79 -34.09
N ALA A 222 47.42 -25.75 -33.29
CA ALA A 222 46.06 -25.62 -33.79
C ALA A 222 45.89 -24.34 -34.61
N LEU A 223 46.33 -23.18 -34.10
CA LEU A 223 46.27 -21.90 -34.83
C LEU A 223 47.00 -21.96 -36.18
N VAL A 224 48.20 -22.56 -36.23
CA VAL A 224 48.95 -22.73 -37.49
C VAL A 224 48.17 -23.58 -38.48
N HIS A 225 47.64 -24.73 -38.05
CA HIS A 225 46.89 -25.62 -38.92
C HIS A 225 45.59 -25.01 -39.43
N TYR A 226 44.90 -24.21 -38.62
CA TYR A 226 43.71 -23.49 -39.06
C TYR A 226 44.04 -22.43 -40.13
N HIS A 227 45.10 -21.64 -39.98
CA HIS A 227 45.53 -20.70 -41.03
C HIS A 227 45.87 -21.40 -42.35
N MET A 228 46.62 -22.51 -42.28
CA MET A 228 46.92 -23.32 -43.47
C MET A 228 45.64 -23.86 -44.13
N ALA A 229 44.68 -24.34 -43.32
CA ALA A 229 43.41 -24.83 -43.83
C ALA A 229 42.62 -23.71 -44.53
N VAL A 230 42.55 -22.52 -43.93
CA VAL A 230 41.88 -21.34 -44.49
C VAL A 230 42.45 -20.97 -45.86
N GLU A 231 43.77 -20.93 -46.01
CA GLU A 231 44.42 -20.63 -47.31
C GLU A 231 44.12 -21.70 -48.37
N LEU A 232 44.21 -22.98 -48.01
CA LEU A 232 43.98 -24.08 -48.93
C LEU A 232 42.52 -24.15 -49.39
N LEU A 233 41.58 -24.05 -48.45
CA LEU A 233 40.14 -24.17 -48.68
C LEU A 233 39.57 -22.96 -49.43
N ARG A 234 40.05 -21.75 -49.12
CA ARG A 234 39.67 -20.52 -49.85
C ARG A 234 40.07 -20.60 -51.32
N ALA A 235 41.23 -21.16 -51.63
CA ALA A 235 41.70 -21.29 -53.01
C ALA A 235 40.92 -22.32 -53.86
N VAL A 236 40.08 -23.17 -53.24
CA VAL A 236 39.23 -24.17 -53.92
C VAL A 236 37.73 -23.92 -53.70
N ASN A 237 37.38 -22.75 -53.16
CA ASN A 237 36.00 -22.34 -52.86
C ASN A 237 35.20 -23.38 -52.05
N ASP A 238 35.86 -24.10 -51.14
CA ASP A 238 35.18 -25.04 -50.24
C ASP A 238 34.61 -24.30 -49.03
N PHE A 239 33.51 -23.57 -49.27
CA PHE A 239 32.97 -22.61 -48.30
C PHE A 239 32.55 -23.23 -46.97
N LEU A 240 31.98 -24.45 -46.97
CA LEU A 240 31.53 -25.09 -45.74
C LEU A 240 32.72 -25.36 -44.80
N TRP A 241 33.76 -26.01 -45.33
CA TRP A 241 34.97 -26.33 -44.57
C TRP A 241 35.82 -25.11 -44.29
N LEU A 242 35.81 -24.10 -45.16
CA LEU A 242 36.40 -22.79 -44.88
C LEU A 242 35.73 -22.14 -43.66
N GLY A 243 34.39 -22.16 -43.59
CA GLY A 243 33.65 -21.74 -42.40
C GLY A 243 34.07 -22.51 -41.14
N GLY A 244 34.20 -23.83 -41.25
CA GLY A 244 34.69 -24.69 -40.15
C GLY A 244 36.12 -24.36 -39.69
N ALA A 245 37.02 -24.05 -40.61
CA ALA A 245 38.39 -23.65 -40.28
C ALA A 245 38.44 -22.26 -39.61
N LEU A 246 37.60 -21.32 -40.07
CA LEU A 246 37.45 -20.00 -39.47
C LEU A 246 36.84 -20.08 -38.07
N GLU A 247 35.80 -20.91 -37.87
CA GLU A 247 35.21 -21.15 -36.55
C GLU A 247 36.23 -21.75 -35.57
N GLY A 248 37.03 -22.72 -36.03
CA GLY A 248 38.11 -23.32 -35.23
C GLY A 248 39.18 -22.29 -34.87
N LEU A 249 39.59 -21.44 -35.83
CA LEU A 249 40.53 -20.35 -35.60
C LEU A 249 40.02 -19.34 -34.58
N CYS A 250 38.74 -18.95 -34.69
CA CYS A 250 38.08 -18.10 -33.71
C CYS A 250 38.07 -18.75 -32.33
N SER A 251 37.69 -20.03 -32.25
CA SER A 251 37.56 -20.75 -30.98
C SER A 251 38.91 -20.89 -30.26
N ALA A 252 39.98 -21.23 -31.00
CA ALA A 252 41.34 -21.23 -30.47
C ALA A 252 41.78 -19.82 -29.99
N SER A 253 41.48 -18.78 -30.76
CA SER A 253 41.81 -17.40 -30.36
C SER A 253 41.00 -16.94 -29.14
N VAL A 254 39.75 -17.38 -28.99
CA VAL A 254 38.92 -17.12 -27.81
C VAL A 254 39.48 -17.79 -26.58
N ILE A 255 39.88 -19.07 -26.68
CA ILE A 255 40.54 -19.81 -25.58
C ILE A 255 41.82 -19.09 -25.13
N PHE A 256 42.59 -18.53 -26.08
CA PHE A 256 43.80 -17.75 -25.79
C PHE A 256 43.50 -16.46 -25.02
N HIS A 257 42.55 -15.64 -25.50
CA HIS A 257 42.28 -14.31 -24.94
C HIS A 257 41.39 -14.34 -23.68
N TYR A 258 40.53 -15.34 -23.57
CA TYR A 258 39.52 -15.45 -22.51
C TYR A 258 39.62 -16.78 -21.77
N PRO A 259 40.73 -17.03 -21.03
CA PRO A 259 40.96 -18.31 -20.33
C PRO A 259 39.92 -18.60 -19.23
N GLY A 260 39.16 -17.59 -18.79
CA GLY A 260 38.03 -17.75 -17.87
C GLY A 260 36.75 -18.31 -18.51
N GLY A 261 36.75 -18.48 -19.83
CA GLY A 261 35.65 -19.05 -20.60
C GLY A 261 34.53 -18.06 -20.96
N THR A 262 33.70 -18.45 -21.93
CA THR A 262 32.59 -17.65 -22.48
C THR A 262 31.19 -18.01 -21.99
N ALA A 263 31.07 -19.02 -21.13
CA ALA A 263 29.79 -19.61 -20.70
C ALA A 263 28.99 -18.80 -19.63
N GLY A 264 29.36 -17.53 -19.34
CA GLY A 264 28.73 -16.72 -18.30
C GLY A 264 28.99 -17.24 -16.87
N LYS A 265 28.39 -16.62 -15.85
CA LYS A 265 28.60 -16.95 -14.41
C LYS A 265 28.06 -18.33 -13.96
N ALA A 266 27.77 -19.24 -14.90
CA ALA A 266 27.25 -20.58 -14.64
C ALA A 266 28.33 -21.67 -14.76
N ALA A 267 29.52 -21.42 -14.20
CA ALA A 267 30.45 -22.48 -13.81
C ALA A 267 31.40 -21.89 -12.77
N GLY A 268 31.36 -22.41 -11.54
CA GLY A 268 32.38 -22.13 -10.54
C GLY A 268 33.72 -22.71 -10.99
N CYS A 269 34.43 -22.00 -11.86
CA CYS A 269 35.84 -22.25 -12.17
C CYS A 269 36.68 -21.44 -11.19
N LYS A 270 37.41 -22.11 -10.30
CA LYS A 270 38.60 -21.50 -9.70
C LYS A 270 39.65 -21.43 -10.82
N PRO A 271 40.21 -20.26 -11.13
CA PRO A 271 41.30 -20.17 -12.09
C PRO A 271 42.55 -20.84 -11.47
N SER A 272 42.98 -21.97 -12.03
CA SER A 272 44.35 -22.44 -11.80
C SER A 272 45.24 -21.69 -12.78
N VAL A 273 46.07 -20.80 -12.23
CA VAL A 273 47.01 -19.96 -12.97
C VAL A 273 48.11 -20.84 -13.56
N CYS A 274 48.21 -20.93 -14.89
CA CYS A 274 49.50 -21.14 -15.54
C CYS A 274 50.09 -19.75 -15.83
N GLN A 275 51.08 -19.35 -15.02
CA GLN A 275 51.84 -18.12 -15.29
C GLN A 275 52.66 -18.32 -16.57
N PRO A 276 52.76 -17.31 -17.46
CA PRO A 276 53.77 -17.30 -18.50
C PRO A 276 55.15 -17.17 -17.85
N ALA A 277 56.05 -18.12 -18.14
CA ALA A 277 57.42 -18.10 -17.66
C ALA A 277 58.14 -16.82 -18.10
N ASP A 278 58.84 -16.23 -17.13
CA ASP A 278 59.54 -14.95 -17.15
C ASP A 278 60.59 -14.85 -18.27
N ALA A 279 60.56 -13.75 -19.03
CA ALA A 279 61.51 -13.45 -20.09
C ALA A 279 62.76 -12.77 -19.49
N GLY A 280 63.60 -13.57 -18.82
CA GLY A 280 64.89 -13.15 -18.26
C GLY A 280 66.07 -13.48 -19.18
N LYS A 281 66.77 -12.44 -19.63
CA LYS A 281 68.09 -12.46 -20.34
C LYS A 281 69.07 -13.51 -19.78
N ARG A 282 69.75 -14.26 -20.67
CA ARG A 282 71.22 -14.50 -20.65
C ARG A 282 71.73 -15.36 -21.83
N HIS A 283 72.72 -14.78 -22.52
CA HIS A 283 73.90 -15.36 -23.22
C HIS A 283 73.83 -16.62 -24.11
N ARG A 284 74.28 -16.43 -25.36
CA ARG A 284 74.94 -17.43 -26.24
C ARG A 284 76.26 -17.95 -25.63
N PRO A 285 76.71 -19.15 -26.03
CA PRO A 285 77.75 -19.26 -27.07
C PRO A 285 77.47 -20.33 -28.13
N GLY A 286 78.06 -20.19 -29.31
CA GLY A 286 77.77 -20.98 -30.51
C GLY A 286 78.74 -22.13 -30.80
N ALA A 287 78.43 -22.90 -31.86
CA ALA A 287 79.30 -23.29 -32.99
C ALA A 287 78.79 -24.58 -33.68
N LEU A 288 78.44 -24.42 -34.96
CA LEU A 288 78.68 -25.30 -36.13
C LEU A 288 78.78 -26.83 -35.94
N THR A 289 77.95 -27.59 -36.65
CA THR A 289 78.37 -28.48 -37.74
C THR A 289 77.15 -29.01 -38.53
N ALA A 290 77.43 -29.43 -39.76
CA ALA A 290 76.51 -29.60 -40.87
C ALA A 290 75.74 -30.94 -40.90
N SER A 291 74.70 -30.96 -41.75
CA SER A 291 74.05 -32.11 -42.39
C SER A 291 72.75 -32.60 -41.73
N GLY A 292 71.64 -32.37 -42.43
CA GLY A 292 70.35 -33.02 -42.18
C GLY A 292 69.20 -32.02 -42.09
N ILE A 293 68.36 -31.97 -43.12
CA ILE A 293 67.13 -31.17 -43.13
C ILE A 293 66.22 -31.69 -42.00
N SER A 294 66.11 -30.96 -40.90
CA SER A 294 65.28 -31.28 -39.76
C SER A 294 64.45 -30.06 -39.35
N ALA A 295 63.15 -30.29 -39.16
CA ALA A 295 62.22 -29.58 -38.29
C ALA A 295 62.61 -28.16 -37.83
N ASP A 296 62.57 -27.17 -38.73
CA ASP A 296 62.49 -25.77 -38.34
C ASP A 296 61.90 -24.92 -39.47
N THR A 297 60.57 -24.87 -39.52
CA THR A 297 59.85 -23.70 -40.07
C THR A 297 58.87 -23.13 -39.05
N SER A 298 58.96 -23.55 -37.77
CA SER A 298 58.04 -23.15 -36.70
C SER A 298 58.71 -22.55 -35.46
N ALA A 299 60.05 -22.46 -35.36
CA ALA A 299 60.65 -22.07 -34.09
C ALA A 299 60.88 -20.56 -33.84
N GLU A 300 61.00 -19.68 -34.84
CA GLU A 300 61.43 -18.28 -34.57
C GLU A 300 60.62 -17.14 -35.23
N ILE A 301 59.46 -17.40 -35.85
CA ILE A 301 58.58 -16.32 -36.36
C ILE A 301 57.20 -16.41 -35.68
N GLY A 302 57.01 -15.60 -34.64
CA GLY A 302 55.70 -15.05 -34.29
C GLY A 302 54.69 -15.96 -33.59
N ARG A 303 55.00 -16.50 -32.40
CA ARG A 303 54.02 -17.21 -31.54
C ARG A 303 52.81 -16.35 -31.13
N ALA A 304 52.91 -15.02 -31.21
CA ALA A 304 51.78 -14.09 -31.01
C ALA A 304 51.12 -13.62 -32.32
N LYS A 305 51.68 -13.92 -33.50
CA LYS A 305 51.19 -13.40 -34.79
C LYS A 305 50.02 -14.22 -35.37
N ASN A 306 49.84 -15.46 -34.94
CA ASN A 306 48.83 -16.36 -35.51
C ASN A 306 47.47 -16.31 -34.77
N CYS A 307 47.44 -15.74 -33.56
CA CYS A 307 46.18 -15.56 -32.83
C CYS A 307 45.43 -14.34 -33.38
N LEU A 308 44.12 -14.47 -33.58
CA LEU A 308 43.28 -13.33 -33.99
C LEU A 308 43.19 -12.31 -32.86
N SER A 309 43.07 -11.02 -33.20
CA SER A 309 42.70 -9.99 -32.22
C SER A 309 41.25 -10.15 -31.76
N PRO A 310 40.85 -9.60 -30.60
CA PRO A 310 39.45 -9.58 -30.15
C PRO A 310 38.45 -9.09 -31.21
N GLU A 311 38.83 -8.09 -32.00
CA GLU A 311 38.03 -7.51 -33.08
C GLU A 311 37.95 -8.46 -34.28
N ASP A 312 39.09 -9.03 -34.69
CA ASP A 312 39.17 -9.95 -35.83
C ASP A 312 38.37 -11.23 -35.57
N ILE A 313 38.30 -11.72 -34.32
CA ILE A 313 37.48 -12.88 -33.95
C ILE A 313 36.03 -12.70 -34.43
N ILE A 314 35.47 -11.50 -34.23
CA ILE A 314 34.08 -11.22 -34.60
C ILE A 314 33.91 -11.16 -36.11
N GLU A 315 34.84 -10.51 -36.83
CA GLU A 315 34.81 -10.46 -38.29
C GLU A 315 34.95 -11.86 -38.91
N LYS A 316 35.78 -12.72 -38.32
CA LYS A 316 35.93 -14.11 -38.76
C LYS A 316 34.73 -14.98 -38.42
N TYR A 317 34.04 -14.74 -37.30
CA TYR A 317 32.73 -15.36 -37.06
C TYR A 317 31.68 -14.90 -38.08
N LYS A 318 31.61 -13.61 -38.44
CA LYS A 318 30.71 -13.12 -39.51
C LYS A 318 30.99 -13.83 -40.84
N GLU A 319 32.28 -13.96 -41.21
CA GLU A 319 32.71 -14.68 -42.41
C GLU A 319 32.29 -16.16 -42.36
N ALA A 320 32.53 -16.84 -41.24
CA ALA A 320 32.15 -18.25 -41.05
C ALA A 320 30.62 -18.47 -41.14
N ILE A 321 29.84 -17.64 -40.43
CA ILE A 321 28.36 -17.69 -40.44
C ILE A 321 27.81 -17.43 -41.84
N SER A 322 28.37 -16.44 -42.56
CA SER A 322 28.00 -16.19 -43.96
C SER A 322 28.25 -17.40 -44.86
N TYR A 323 29.35 -18.14 -44.65
CA TYR A 323 29.60 -19.37 -45.39
C TYR A 323 28.68 -20.52 -45.01
N TYR A 324 28.30 -20.65 -43.74
CA TYR A 324 27.31 -21.63 -43.31
C TYR A 324 25.94 -21.37 -43.92
N GLY A 325 25.49 -20.11 -43.95
CA GLY A 325 24.21 -19.72 -44.54
C GLY A 325 24.08 -20.00 -46.05
N LYS A 326 25.18 -20.29 -46.75
CA LYS A 326 25.15 -20.75 -48.17
C LYS A 326 24.62 -22.19 -48.30
N HIS A 327 24.62 -22.97 -47.22
CA HIS A 327 24.27 -24.40 -47.23
C HIS A 327 22.99 -24.66 -46.42
N LYS A 328 21.91 -25.05 -47.10
CA LYS A 328 20.58 -25.28 -46.47
C LYS A 328 20.62 -26.27 -45.31
N ASN A 329 21.49 -27.29 -45.37
CA ASN A 329 21.59 -28.35 -44.37
C ASN A 329 22.56 -28.02 -43.21
N ALA A 330 23.11 -26.80 -43.17
CA ALA A 330 24.06 -26.34 -42.15
C ALA A 330 23.45 -25.33 -41.17
N GLY A 331 22.12 -25.11 -41.18
CA GLY A 331 21.46 -24.11 -40.33
C GLY A 331 21.71 -24.31 -38.83
N VAL A 332 21.85 -25.55 -38.35
CA VAL A 332 22.21 -25.81 -36.95
C VAL A 332 23.61 -25.28 -36.61
N ILE A 333 24.59 -25.54 -37.48
CA ILE A 333 25.96 -25.07 -37.32
C ILE A 333 26.03 -23.53 -37.40
N GLU A 334 25.28 -22.95 -38.34
CA GLU A 334 25.13 -21.51 -38.47
C GLU A 334 24.62 -20.86 -37.18
N LEU A 335 23.56 -21.43 -36.59
CA LEU A 335 22.97 -20.93 -35.35
C LEU A 335 23.95 -21.03 -34.18
N GLU A 336 24.62 -22.16 -34.01
CA GLU A 336 25.57 -22.33 -32.91
C GLU A 336 26.79 -21.42 -33.05
N ALA A 337 27.27 -21.18 -34.28
CA ALA A 337 28.32 -20.19 -34.52
C ALA A 337 27.85 -18.78 -34.14
N CYS A 338 26.59 -18.41 -34.45
CA CYS A 338 25.98 -17.17 -33.97
C CYS A 338 25.95 -17.11 -32.43
N VAL A 339 25.56 -18.19 -31.74
CA VAL A 339 25.53 -18.24 -30.26
C VAL A 339 26.92 -18.05 -29.67
N LYS A 340 27.95 -18.72 -30.22
CA LYS A 340 29.35 -18.54 -29.81
C LYS A 340 29.82 -17.10 -29.99
N ALA A 341 29.55 -16.50 -31.15
CA ALA A 341 29.89 -15.10 -31.43
C ALA A 341 29.22 -14.13 -30.43
N VAL A 342 27.94 -14.35 -30.10
CA VAL A 342 27.20 -13.55 -29.11
C VAL A 342 27.83 -13.65 -27.72
N ARG A 343 28.25 -14.85 -27.29
CA ARG A 343 28.92 -15.05 -25.99
C ARG A 343 30.26 -14.32 -25.91
N VAL A 344 31.03 -14.32 -27.00
CA VAL A 344 32.27 -13.53 -27.11
C VAL A 344 31.96 -12.03 -27.02
N LEU A 345 30.97 -11.55 -27.77
CA LEU A 345 30.56 -10.14 -27.75
C LEU A 345 30.04 -9.69 -26.37
N ALA A 346 29.39 -10.58 -25.63
CA ALA A 346 28.94 -10.31 -24.27
C ALA A 346 30.12 -10.01 -23.33
N ILE A 347 31.18 -10.81 -23.39
CA ILE A 347 32.42 -10.58 -22.61
C ILE A 347 33.12 -9.30 -23.05
N GLN A 348 33.16 -9.04 -24.36
CA GLN A 348 33.68 -7.79 -24.92
C GLN A 348 32.80 -6.57 -24.59
N LYS A 349 31.65 -6.74 -23.92
CA LYS A 349 30.67 -5.70 -23.59
C LYS A 349 30.11 -4.96 -24.82
N ARG A 350 30.06 -5.63 -25.98
CA ARG A 350 29.54 -5.10 -27.25
C ARG A 350 28.10 -5.53 -27.50
N ALA A 351 27.19 -5.11 -26.60
CA ALA A 351 25.80 -5.58 -26.58
C ALA A 351 25.00 -5.24 -27.86
N ARG A 352 25.28 -4.10 -28.51
CA ARG A 352 24.60 -3.70 -29.76
C ARG A 352 24.85 -4.70 -30.89
N GLU A 353 26.11 -5.02 -31.16
CA GLU A 353 26.49 -5.97 -32.20
C GLU A 353 26.02 -7.38 -31.86
N ALA A 354 26.10 -7.78 -30.58
CA ALA A 354 25.54 -9.06 -30.13
C ALA A 354 24.04 -9.18 -30.45
N SER A 355 23.30 -8.08 -30.27
CA SER A 355 21.88 -8.04 -30.63
C SER A 355 21.64 -8.16 -32.14
N GLU A 356 22.55 -7.74 -33.01
CA GLU A 356 22.43 -7.90 -34.47
C GLU A 356 22.56 -9.38 -34.86
N PHE A 357 23.53 -10.10 -34.27
CA PHE A 357 23.64 -11.55 -34.43
C PHE A 357 22.37 -12.28 -33.97
N LEU A 358 21.82 -11.91 -32.81
CA LEU A 358 20.60 -12.54 -32.29
C LEU A 358 19.37 -12.25 -33.15
N GLN A 359 19.27 -11.07 -33.77
CA GLN A 359 18.19 -10.75 -34.71
C GLN A 359 18.26 -11.64 -35.95
N ASN A 360 19.46 -11.81 -36.52
CA ASN A 360 19.67 -12.68 -37.67
C ASN A 360 19.43 -14.16 -37.32
N ALA A 361 19.81 -14.58 -36.11
CA ALA A 361 19.65 -15.95 -35.62
C ALA A 361 18.19 -16.44 -35.58
N VAL A 362 17.21 -15.53 -35.46
CA VAL A 362 15.77 -15.87 -35.49
C VAL A 362 15.34 -16.36 -36.88
N TYR A 363 15.98 -15.86 -37.95
CA TYR A 363 15.64 -16.19 -39.33
C TYR A 363 16.39 -17.39 -39.89
N ILE A 364 17.35 -17.95 -39.15
CA ILE A 364 18.06 -19.16 -39.54
C ILE A 364 17.05 -20.32 -39.63
N ASN A 365 17.04 -20.96 -40.80
CA ASN A 365 16.15 -22.09 -41.09
C ASN A 365 16.74 -23.38 -40.49
N LEU A 366 16.02 -23.96 -39.53
CA LEU A 366 16.39 -25.21 -38.87
C LEU A 366 15.53 -26.39 -39.34
N GLY A 367 14.76 -26.21 -40.41
CA GLY A 367 13.75 -27.16 -40.85
C GLY A 367 12.49 -27.12 -39.98
N GLN A 368 11.76 -28.23 -39.94
CA GLN A 368 10.54 -28.36 -39.15
C GLN A 368 10.91 -28.63 -37.69
N LEU A 369 10.76 -27.62 -36.83
CA LEU A 369 10.94 -27.77 -35.38
C LEU A 369 9.64 -28.25 -34.72
N SER A 370 9.76 -29.18 -33.78
CA SER A 370 8.73 -29.50 -32.78
C SER A 370 8.40 -28.27 -31.93
N GLU A 371 7.26 -28.31 -31.21
CA GLU A 371 6.89 -27.20 -30.33
C GLU A 371 7.86 -27.08 -29.14
N GLU A 372 8.36 -28.21 -28.63
CA GLU A 372 9.37 -28.27 -27.57
C GLU A 372 10.68 -27.59 -28.00
N GLU A 373 11.15 -27.86 -29.22
CA GLU A 373 12.35 -27.22 -29.79
C GLU A 373 12.15 -25.71 -30.01
N LYS A 374 10.94 -25.28 -30.39
CA LYS A 374 10.62 -23.84 -30.49
C LYS A 374 10.66 -23.17 -29.12
N ILE A 375 10.08 -23.79 -28.08
CA ILE A 375 10.11 -23.29 -26.71
C ILE A 375 11.57 -23.16 -26.24
N GLN A 376 12.39 -24.18 -26.48
CA GLN A 376 13.81 -24.16 -26.14
C GLN A 376 14.56 -23.04 -26.88
N ARG A 377 14.34 -22.90 -28.19
CA ARG A 377 14.95 -21.84 -29.01
C ARG A 377 14.67 -20.45 -28.45
N TYR A 378 13.41 -20.16 -28.13
CA TYR A 378 13.03 -18.84 -27.59
C TYR A 378 13.50 -18.62 -26.16
N SER A 379 13.54 -19.67 -25.34
CA SER A 379 14.09 -19.60 -23.97
C SER A 379 15.58 -19.24 -23.99
N ILE A 380 16.35 -19.88 -24.87
CA ILE A 380 17.79 -19.55 -25.03
C ILE A 380 17.98 -18.15 -25.61
N LEU A 381 17.18 -17.74 -26.59
CA LEU A 381 17.26 -16.37 -27.09
C LEU A 381 17.02 -15.36 -25.96
N SER A 382 16.06 -15.63 -25.07
CA SER A 382 15.86 -14.83 -23.86
C SER A 382 17.11 -14.80 -22.99
N GLU A 383 17.70 -15.94 -22.66
CA GLU A 383 18.93 -16.02 -21.86
C GLU A 383 20.11 -15.26 -22.48
N LEU A 384 20.27 -15.32 -23.80
CA LEU A 384 21.32 -14.58 -24.52
C LEU A 384 21.08 -13.06 -24.50
N TYR A 385 19.81 -12.62 -24.63
CA TYR A 385 19.46 -11.20 -24.46
C TYR A 385 19.66 -10.73 -23.02
N GLU A 386 19.42 -11.59 -22.03
CA GLU A 386 19.69 -11.33 -20.62
C GLU A 386 21.20 -11.17 -20.37
N LEU A 387 22.01 -12.07 -20.94
CA LEU A 387 23.47 -12.07 -20.83
C LEU A 387 24.10 -10.75 -21.32
N ILE A 388 23.54 -10.15 -22.38
CA ILE A 388 24.02 -8.87 -22.93
C ILE A 388 23.38 -7.63 -22.28
N GLY A 389 22.48 -7.82 -21.29
CA GLY A 389 21.82 -6.74 -20.55
C GLY A 389 20.58 -6.14 -21.21
N PHE A 390 20.02 -6.79 -22.24
CA PHE A 390 18.82 -6.32 -22.95
C PHE A 390 17.55 -6.96 -22.36
N HIS A 391 17.25 -6.64 -21.10
CA HIS A 391 16.19 -7.27 -20.30
C HIS A 391 14.80 -7.24 -20.96
N ARG A 392 14.43 -6.16 -21.66
CA ARG A 392 13.12 -6.08 -22.35
C ARG A 392 13.02 -7.06 -23.52
N LYS A 393 14.10 -7.22 -24.30
CA LYS A 393 14.14 -8.21 -25.39
C LYS A 393 14.18 -9.63 -24.83
N SER A 394 14.89 -9.82 -23.71
CA SER A 394 14.86 -11.09 -22.97
C SER A 394 13.44 -11.47 -22.56
N ALA A 395 12.73 -10.57 -21.86
CA ALA A 395 11.34 -10.77 -21.47
C ALA A 395 10.41 -11.00 -22.67
N PHE A 396 10.63 -10.32 -23.81
CA PHE A 396 9.87 -10.59 -25.03
C PHE A 396 10.03 -12.03 -25.51
N PHE A 397 11.26 -12.53 -25.67
CA PHE A 397 11.47 -13.91 -26.13
C PHE A 397 11.00 -14.95 -25.10
N LYS A 398 11.13 -14.66 -23.80
CA LYS A 398 10.60 -15.53 -22.75
C LYS A 398 9.06 -15.59 -22.77
N ARG A 399 8.40 -14.46 -23.00
CA ARG A 399 6.94 -14.40 -23.20
C ARG A 399 6.52 -15.16 -24.46
N VAL A 400 7.29 -15.07 -25.55
CA VAL A 400 7.03 -15.88 -26.77
C VAL A 400 7.17 -17.37 -26.44
N ALA A 401 8.20 -17.78 -25.70
CA ALA A 401 8.35 -19.17 -25.24
C ALA A 401 7.14 -19.63 -24.38
N ALA A 402 6.67 -18.77 -23.46
CA ALA A 402 5.49 -19.04 -22.65
C ALA A 402 4.23 -19.29 -23.49
N MET A 403 4.01 -18.47 -24.53
CA MET A 403 2.87 -18.63 -25.43
C MET A 403 2.98 -19.90 -26.29
N GLN A 404 4.19 -20.36 -26.62
CA GLN A 404 4.37 -21.63 -27.34
C GLN A 404 4.03 -22.85 -26.48
N CYS A 405 4.15 -22.78 -25.15
CA CYS A 405 3.68 -23.86 -24.27
C CYS A 405 2.17 -24.15 -24.39
N VAL A 406 1.42 -23.22 -24.96
CA VAL A 406 -0.04 -23.28 -25.11
C VAL A 406 -0.49 -23.07 -26.55
N ALA A 407 0.40 -23.38 -27.51
CA ALA A 407 0.09 -23.30 -28.93
C ALA A 407 -1.12 -24.20 -29.28
N PRO A 408 -2.01 -23.77 -30.19
CA PRO A 408 -3.19 -24.55 -30.58
C PRO A 408 -2.89 -25.93 -31.17
N THR A 409 -1.65 -26.16 -31.61
CA THR A 409 -1.16 -27.43 -32.17
C THR A 409 -0.88 -28.50 -31.11
N ILE A 410 -0.79 -28.12 -29.82
CA ILE A 410 -0.48 -29.03 -28.72
C ILE A 410 -1.78 -29.61 -28.15
N SER A 411 -1.87 -30.95 -28.08
CA SER A 411 -3.04 -31.66 -27.53
C SER A 411 -3.25 -31.39 -26.04
N GLU A 412 -2.19 -31.29 -25.26
CA GLU A 412 -2.21 -30.98 -23.83
C GLU A 412 -1.41 -29.71 -23.51
N PRO A 413 -2.05 -28.52 -23.51
CA PRO A 413 -1.37 -27.25 -23.27
C PRO A 413 -0.74 -27.16 -21.88
N GLY A 414 0.54 -26.79 -21.82
CA GLY A 414 1.34 -26.65 -20.60
C GLY A 414 1.08 -25.34 -19.85
N TRP A 415 -0.15 -25.09 -19.39
CA TRP A 415 -0.54 -23.82 -18.73
C TRP A 415 0.30 -23.47 -17.50
N ARG A 416 0.74 -24.46 -16.73
CA ARG A 416 1.64 -24.25 -15.57
C ARG A 416 3.00 -23.70 -15.99
N ALA A 417 3.59 -24.24 -17.05
CA ALA A 417 4.85 -23.77 -17.60
C ALA A 417 4.71 -22.38 -18.22
N CYS A 418 3.61 -22.13 -18.95
CA CYS A 418 3.27 -20.82 -19.48
C CYS A 418 3.21 -19.76 -18.37
N TYR A 419 2.42 -20.01 -17.32
CA TYR A 419 2.29 -19.09 -16.19
C TYR A 419 3.65 -18.80 -15.51
N LYS A 420 4.46 -19.84 -15.26
CA LYS A 420 5.79 -19.68 -14.69
C LYS A 420 6.70 -18.79 -15.56
N LEU A 421 6.76 -19.06 -16.87
CA LEU A 421 7.56 -18.27 -17.80
C LEU A 421 7.06 -16.82 -17.90
N LEU A 422 5.75 -16.58 -17.81
CA LEU A 422 5.19 -15.21 -17.76
C LEU A 422 5.64 -14.46 -16.50
N LEU A 423 5.66 -15.10 -15.32
CA LEU A 423 6.16 -14.48 -14.09
C LEU A 423 7.63 -14.06 -14.21
N GLU A 424 8.46 -14.88 -14.86
CA GLU A 424 9.87 -14.55 -15.09
C GLU A 424 10.07 -13.36 -16.06
N THR A 425 9.02 -12.93 -16.78
CA THR A 425 9.09 -11.76 -17.70
C THR A 425 8.84 -10.43 -17.00
N LEU A 426 8.27 -10.45 -15.79
CA LEU A 426 7.84 -9.26 -15.04
C LEU A 426 8.97 -8.23 -14.85
N PRO A 427 10.20 -8.60 -14.42
CA PRO A 427 11.27 -7.64 -14.21
C PRO A 427 11.70 -6.93 -15.50
N GLY A 428 11.69 -7.64 -16.64
CA GLY A 428 12.08 -7.08 -17.94
C GLY A 428 11.08 -6.05 -18.49
N TYR A 429 9.87 -5.99 -17.93
CA TYR A 429 8.86 -4.97 -18.20
C TYR A 429 8.67 -3.97 -17.07
N SER A 430 9.57 -3.97 -16.06
CA SER A 430 9.48 -3.12 -14.87
C SER A 430 8.17 -3.28 -14.11
N LEU A 431 7.65 -4.51 -14.05
CA LEU A 431 6.42 -4.85 -13.32
C LEU A 431 6.79 -5.67 -12.08
N SER A 432 6.27 -5.27 -10.92
CA SER A 432 6.27 -6.06 -9.69
C SER A 432 4.84 -6.51 -9.40
N LEU A 433 4.66 -7.63 -8.68
CA LEU A 433 3.35 -8.09 -8.20
C LEU A 433 3.09 -7.72 -6.73
N ASP A 434 3.96 -6.89 -6.14
CA ASP A 434 3.73 -6.26 -4.83
C ASP A 434 3.03 -4.91 -4.99
N PRO A 435 1.81 -4.73 -4.44
CA PRO A 435 1.10 -3.45 -4.50
C PRO A 435 1.88 -2.27 -3.89
N LYS A 436 2.77 -2.53 -2.92
CA LYS A 436 3.55 -1.49 -2.23
C LYS A 436 4.60 -0.83 -3.13
N ASP A 437 5.03 -1.51 -4.19
CA ASP A 437 5.97 -0.94 -5.17
C ASP A 437 5.32 0.16 -6.02
N PHE A 438 3.98 0.21 -6.06
CA PHE A 438 3.20 1.18 -6.83
C PHE A 438 2.67 2.35 -5.98
N SER A 439 2.69 2.26 -4.65
CA SER A 439 2.09 3.28 -3.77
C SER A 439 2.96 4.53 -3.54
N LYS A 440 4.23 4.54 -3.99
CA LYS A 440 5.24 5.54 -3.59
C LYS A 440 5.86 6.39 -4.71
N GLY A 441 5.36 6.35 -5.95
CA GLY A 441 5.98 7.16 -7.01
C GLY A 441 5.28 7.16 -8.36
N THR A 442 5.91 7.81 -9.34
CA THR A 442 5.51 7.79 -10.76
C THR A 442 5.61 6.37 -11.34
N HIS A 443 4.59 5.98 -12.12
CA HIS A 443 4.54 4.68 -12.80
C HIS A 443 5.82 4.44 -13.62
N ARG A 444 6.37 3.22 -13.52
CA ARG A 444 7.56 2.81 -14.26
C ARG A 444 7.21 1.76 -15.31
N GLY A 445 7.76 1.93 -16.51
CA GLY A 445 7.59 0.98 -17.62
C GLY A 445 6.49 1.40 -18.59
N TRP A 446 6.00 0.44 -19.39
CA TRP A 446 4.98 0.70 -20.42
C TRP A 446 3.65 0.08 -19.99
N ALA A 447 2.71 0.91 -19.53
CA ALA A 447 1.42 0.47 -18.99
C ALA A 447 0.70 -0.50 -19.96
N ALA A 448 0.65 -0.19 -21.26
CA ALA A 448 0.01 -1.07 -22.24
C ALA A 448 0.59 -2.50 -22.29
N VAL A 449 1.91 -2.65 -22.14
CA VAL A 449 2.56 -3.98 -22.13
C VAL A 449 2.32 -4.69 -20.79
N GLN A 450 2.38 -3.95 -19.69
CA GLN A 450 2.16 -4.49 -18.35
C GLN A 450 0.71 -4.95 -18.16
N MET A 451 -0.27 -4.16 -18.60
CA MET A 451 -1.69 -4.55 -18.60
C MET A 451 -1.92 -5.81 -19.42
N ARG A 452 -1.34 -5.88 -20.63
CA ARG A 452 -1.43 -7.09 -21.47
C ARG A 452 -0.84 -8.32 -20.77
N LEU A 453 0.31 -8.18 -20.12
CA LEU A 453 0.93 -9.27 -19.36
C LEU A 453 0.08 -9.69 -18.16
N LEU A 454 -0.52 -8.76 -17.43
CA LEU A 454 -1.45 -9.05 -16.33
C LEU A 454 -2.69 -9.81 -16.85
N HIS A 455 -3.27 -9.41 -17.98
CA HIS A 455 -4.36 -10.16 -18.61
C HIS A 455 -3.94 -11.58 -19.01
N GLU A 456 -2.71 -11.77 -19.51
CA GLU A 456 -2.17 -13.09 -19.84
C GLU A 456 -1.97 -13.95 -18.59
N LEU A 457 -1.54 -13.37 -17.46
CA LEU A 457 -1.47 -14.06 -16.17
C LEU A 457 -2.85 -14.45 -15.63
N VAL A 458 -3.85 -13.57 -15.77
CA VAL A 458 -5.26 -13.88 -15.45
C VAL A 458 -5.76 -15.05 -16.31
N TYR A 459 -5.50 -15.00 -17.62
CA TYR A 459 -5.92 -16.05 -18.54
C TYR A 459 -5.24 -17.39 -18.23
N ALA A 460 -3.92 -17.39 -18.03
CA ALA A 460 -3.16 -18.60 -17.70
C ALA A 460 -3.60 -19.20 -16.36
N SER A 461 -3.77 -18.38 -15.31
CA SER A 461 -4.24 -18.85 -13.99
C SER A 461 -5.63 -19.50 -14.06
N ARG A 462 -6.54 -18.93 -14.85
CA ARG A 462 -7.86 -19.52 -15.11
C ARG A 462 -7.75 -20.90 -15.75
N ARG A 463 -6.90 -21.04 -16.78
CA ARG A 463 -6.72 -22.30 -17.51
C ARG A 463 -5.99 -23.37 -16.67
N MET A 464 -5.20 -22.95 -15.69
CA MET A 464 -4.63 -23.84 -14.67
C MET A 464 -5.65 -24.34 -13.63
N GLY A 465 -6.88 -23.80 -13.62
CA GLY A 465 -7.90 -24.14 -12.64
C GLY A 465 -7.68 -23.51 -11.26
N ASN A 466 -6.93 -22.41 -11.18
CA ASN A 466 -6.72 -21.68 -9.92
C ASN A 466 -7.41 -20.30 -9.96
N PRO A 467 -8.70 -20.22 -9.56
CA PRO A 467 -9.47 -18.97 -9.61
C PRO A 467 -8.97 -17.92 -8.61
N ALA A 468 -8.38 -18.32 -7.48
CA ALA A 468 -7.83 -17.39 -6.50
C ALA A 468 -6.71 -16.52 -7.09
N LEU A 469 -5.84 -17.12 -7.91
CA LEU A 469 -4.83 -16.36 -8.66
C LEU A 469 -5.45 -15.39 -9.67
N SER A 470 -6.52 -15.79 -10.37
CA SER A 470 -7.21 -14.91 -11.32
C SER A 470 -7.84 -13.70 -10.63
N VAL A 471 -8.54 -13.92 -9.50
CA VAL A 471 -9.10 -12.86 -8.65
C VAL A 471 -7.99 -11.92 -8.21
N ARG A 472 -6.89 -12.46 -7.68
CA ARG A 472 -5.77 -11.68 -7.19
C ARG A 472 -5.09 -10.83 -8.28
N HIS A 473 -4.86 -11.36 -9.48
CA HIS A 473 -4.26 -10.60 -10.59
C HIS A 473 -5.21 -9.52 -11.14
N LEU A 474 -6.52 -9.78 -11.16
CA LEU A 474 -7.53 -8.78 -11.53
C LEU A 474 -7.62 -7.66 -10.48
N SER A 475 -7.60 -8.02 -9.19
CA SER A 475 -7.50 -7.04 -8.10
C SER A 475 -6.22 -6.22 -8.22
N PHE A 476 -5.08 -6.87 -8.50
CA PHE A 476 -3.82 -6.18 -8.73
C PHE A 476 -3.89 -5.18 -9.90
N LEU A 477 -4.48 -5.60 -11.02
CA LEU A 477 -4.69 -4.74 -12.19
C LEU A 477 -5.54 -3.52 -11.86
N LEU A 478 -6.68 -3.69 -11.18
CA LEU A 478 -7.54 -2.58 -10.76
C LEU A 478 -6.87 -1.66 -9.74
N GLN A 479 -6.11 -2.21 -8.79
CA GLN A 479 -5.46 -1.41 -7.75
C GLN A 479 -4.29 -0.57 -8.30
N THR A 480 -3.50 -1.14 -9.23
CA THR A 480 -2.25 -0.52 -9.69
C THR A 480 -2.36 0.20 -11.04
N MET A 481 -3.23 -0.26 -11.93
CA MET A 481 -3.34 0.25 -13.31
C MET A 481 -4.66 0.99 -13.59
N LEU A 482 -5.48 1.30 -12.58
CA LEU A 482 -6.78 1.95 -12.73
C LEU A 482 -6.76 3.18 -13.66
N ASP A 483 -5.73 4.01 -13.50
CA ASP A 483 -5.57 5.29 -14.19
C ASP A 483 -5.19 5.12 -15.67
N PHE A 484 -4.79 3.91 -16.10
CA PHE A 484 -4.43 3.57 -17.48
C PHE A 484 -5.54 2.81 -18.22
N LEU A 485 -6.57 2.33 -17.51
CA LEU A 485 -7.69 1.63 -18.11
C LEU A 485 -8.71 2.63 -18.67
N SER A 486 -9.18 2.37 -19.89
CA SER A 486 -10.36 3.05 -20.43
C SER A 486 -11.63 2.67 -19.66
N ASP A 487 -12.68 3.47 -19.75
CA ASP A 487 -13.94 3.18 -19.04
C ASP A 487 -14.60 1.87 -19.48
N GLN A 488 -14.37 1.46 -20.72
CA GLN A 488 -14.81 0.16 -21.22
C GLN A 488 -13.99 -0.98 -20.59
N GLU A 489 -12.66 -0.87 -20.56
CA GLU A 489 -11.80 -1.87 -19.93
C GLU A 489 -12.06 -1.98 -18.42
N LYS A 490 -12.32 -0.84 -17.73
CA LYS A 490 -12.74 -0.85 -16.32
C LYS A 490 -13.99 -1.71 -16.12
N LYS A 491 -15.02 -1.57 -16.99
CA LYS A 491 -16.25 -2.39 -16.95
C LYS A 491 -15.95 -3.88 -17.20
N GLU A 492 -15.14 -4.19 -18.19
CA GLU A 492 -14.80 -5.59 -18.53
C GLU A 492 -13.99 -6.28 -17.42
N VAL A 493 -13.00 -5.59 -16.85
CA VAL A 493 -12.16 -6.11 -15.77
C VAL A 493 -12.98 -6.34 -14.50
N THR A 494 -13.85 -5.40 -14.13
CA THR A 494 -14.72 -5.52 -12.94
C THR A 494 -15.78 -6.60 -13.11
N GLN A 495 -16.44 -6.69 -14.26
CA GLN A 495 -17.39 -7.77 -14.54
C GLN A 495 -16.69 -9.15 -14.52
N SER A 496 -15.47 -9.23 -15.05
CA SER A 496 -14.64 -10.44 -14.96
C SER A 496 -14.32 -10.78 -13.50
N LEU A 497 -13.95 -9.79 -12.69
CA LEU A 497 -13.66 -9.95 -11.26
C LEU A 497 -14.87 -10.48 -10.50
N GLU A 498 -16.04 -9.86 -10.63
CA GLU A 498 -17.30 -10.28 -9.99
C GLU A 498 -17.69 -11.72 -10.37
N ASN A 499 -17.51 -12.08 -11.64
CA ASN A 499 -17.76 -13.44 -12.11
C ASN A 499 -16.87 -14.47 -11.42
N TYR A 500 -15.61 -14.13 -11.10
CA TYR A 500 -14.72 -15.04 -10.37
C TYR A 500 -14.96 -15.01 -8.86
N THR A 501 -15.21 -13.84 -8.28
CA THR A 501 -15.45 -13.70 -6.84
C THR A 501 -16.75 -14.36 -6.40
N SER A 502 -17.74 -14.48 -7.30
CA SER A 502 -18.95 -15.30 -7.07
C SER A 502 -18.65 -16.78 -6.78
N LYS A 503 -17.50 -17.29 -7.23
CA LYS A 503 -17.05 -18.68 -7.01
C LYS A 503 -15.99 -18.80 -5.94
N CYS A 504 -15.12 -17.80 -5.83
CA CYS A 504 -13.98 -17.77 -4.92
C CYS A 504 -13.79 -16.33 -4.44
N PRO A 505 -14.34 -15.96 -3.27
CA PRO A 505 -14.23 -14.62 -2.73
C PRO A 505 -12.77 -14.16 -2.64
N GLY A 506 -12.51 -12.90 -2.99
CA GLY A 506 -11.20 -12.31 -2.79
C GLY A 506 -11.01 -11.91 -1.33
N GLY A 507 -9.80 -12.09 -0.79
CA GLY A 507 -9.49 -11.73 0.59
C GLY A 507 -8.03 -11.35 0.80
N MET A 508 -7.66 -11.20 2.07
CA MET A 508 -6.34 -10.73 2.51
C MET A 508 -5.31 -11.88 2.69
N GLU A 509 -5.53 -13.03 2.03
CA GLU A 509 -4.66 -14.20 2.13
C GLU A 509 -3.40 -14.08 1.24
N ILE A 510 -2.26 -14.55 1.75
CA ILE A 510 -1.02 -14.66 0.99
C ILE A 510 -1.09 -15.94 0.15
N ILE A 511 -0.93 -15.83 -1.17
CA ILE A 511 -0.91 -16.98 -2.07
C ILE A 511 0.53 -17.44 -2.26
N THR A 512 0.84 -18.66 -1.84
CA THR A 512 2.16 -19.26 -2.05
C THR A 512 2.12 -20.22 -3.26
N LEU A 513 2.99 -19.98 -4.24
CA LEU A 513 3.13 -20.85 -5.41
C LEU A 513 4.04 -22.05 -5.11
N PRO A 514 3.95 -23.16 -5.88
CA PRO A 514 4.74 -24.37 -5.65
C PRO A 514 6.26 -24.19 -5.73
N ASP A 515 6.73 -23.11 -6.35
CA ASP A 515 8.15 -22.74 -6.46
C ASP A 515 8.66 -21.91 -5.26
N GLY A 516 7.80 -21.68 -4.27
CA GLY A 516 8.11 -20.87 -3.07
C GLY A 516 7.88 -19.38 -3.25
N LEU A 517 7.42 -18.91 -4.42
CA LEU A 517 7.09 -17.50 -4.62
C LEU A 517 5.80 -17.15 -3.87
N THR A 518 5.91 -16.22 -2.92
CA THR A 518 4.77 -15.69 -2.16
C THR A 518 4.24 -14.42 -2.78
N LEU A 519 2.94 -14.39 -3.03
CA LEU A 519 2.25 -13.26 -3.61
C LEU A 519 1.43 -12.55 -2.50
N PRO A 520 1.72 -11.28 -2.13
CA PRO A 520 1.06 -10.58 -1.01
C PRO A 520 -0.39 -10.17 -1.33
N PRO A 521 -1.31 -10.02 -0.36
CA PRO A 521 -2.68 -9.60 -0.66
C PRO A 521 -2.75 -8.21 -1.32
N VAL A 522 -3.84 -7.94 -2.03
CA VAL A 522 -4.06 -6.68 -2.76
C VAL A 522 -5.23 -5.91 -2.13
N PRO A 523 -4.97 -5.01 -1.16
CA PRO A 523 -6.01 -4.16 -0.59
C PRO A 523 -6.47 -3.10 -1.59
N PHE A 524 -7.78 -2.94 -1.76
CA PHE A 524 -8.37 -1.88 -2.58
C PHE A 524 -8.36 -0.52 -1.89
N THR A 525 -7.20 0.16 -1.92
CA THR A 525 -7.09 1.55 -1.46
C THR A 525 -7.57 2.57 -2.49
N LYS A 526 -7.77 2.14 -3.76
CA LYS A 526 -8.33 2.99 -4.81
C LYS A 526 -9.84 2.83 -5.04
N LEU A 527 -10.50 1.85 -4.42
CA LEU A 527 -11.90 1.52 -4.67
C LEU A 527 -12.66 1.26 -3.34
N PRO A 528 -13.22 2.30 -2.70
CA PRO A 528 -13.14 3.73 -3.05
C PRO A 528 -11.82 4.39 -2.59
N ILE A 529 -11.49 5.55 -3.16
CA ILE A 529 -10.34 6.37 -2.72
C ILE A 529 -10.74 7.15 -1.46
N VAL A 530 -10.02 6.95 -0.36
CA VAL A 530 -10.17 7.74 0.87
C VAL A 530 -9.14 8.87 0.90
N ARG A 531 -9.60 10.12 1.08
CA ARG A 531 -8.74 11.32 1.09
C ARG A 531 -8.53 11.95 2.46
N SER A 532 -9.46 11.76 3.38
CA SER A 532 -9.31 12.19 4.77
C SER A 532 -10.15 11.35 5.71
N VAL A 533 -9.71 11.28 6.95
CA VAL A 533 -10.40 10.61 8.05
C VAL A 533 -10.42 11.58 9.23
N LYS A 534 -11.59 11.75 9.83
CA LYS A 534 -11.82 12.65 10.96
C LYS A 534 -12.67 11.95 12.01
N LEU A 535 -12.15 11.80 13.22
CA LEU A 535 -12.94 11.37 14.37
C LEU A 535 -13.85 12.53 14.79
N LEU A 536 -15.12 12.22 15.07
CA LEU A 536 -16.10 13.21 15.51
C LEU A 536 -16.26 13.15 17.03
N ASN A 537 -16.47 14.31 17.65
CA ASN A 537 -16.82 14.41 19.06
C ASN A 537 -18.25 13.93 19.27
N LEU A 538 -18.58 13.48 20.48
CA LEU A 538 -19.93 13.10 20.85
C LEU A 538 -20.88 14.31 20.71
N PRO A 539 -22.18 14.08 20.48
CA PRO A 539 -23.20 15.13 20.55
C PRO A 539 -23.11 15.87 21.89
N VAL A 540 -23.37 17.19 21.91
CA VAL A 540 -23.18 18.06 23.08
C VAL A 540 -23.84 17.49 24.35
N SER A 541 -25.01 16.87 24.22
CA SER A 541 -25.74 16.22 25.33
C SER A 541 -25.05 15.00 25.95
N LEU A 542 -24.15 14.35 25.21
CA LEU A 542 -23.42 13.15 25.61
C LEU A 542 -21.95 13.41 25.94
N GLN A 543 -21.46 14.63 25.69
CA GLN A 543 -20.06 15.00 25.92
C GLN A 543 -19.70 14.91 27.42
N PRO A 544 -18.59 14.22 27.76
CA PRO A 544 -18.13 14.15 29.12
C PRO A 544 -17.37 15.42 29.53
N HIS A 545 -17.52 15.80 30.78
CA HIS A 545 -16.82 16.92 31.41
C HIS A 545 -16.11 16.42 32.66
N LYS A 546 -14.87 16.85 32.88
CA LYS A 546 -14.10 16.47 34.07
C LYS A 546 -14.24 17.53 35.16
N LEU A 547 -14.58 17.11 36.38
CA LEU A 547 -14.55 17.96 37.56
C LEU A 547 -13.11 18.44 37.78
N LYS A 548 -12.90 19.76 37.81
CA LYS A 548 -11.62 20.34 38.25
C LYS A 548 -11.49 20.11 39.76
N GLY A 549 -10.74 19.10 40.16
CA GLY A 549 -10.48 18.82 41.56
C GLY A 549 -9.75 19.96 42.26
N VAL A 550 -10.18 20.31 43.48
CA VAL A 550 -9.53 21.26 44.39
C VAL A 550 -8.28 20.66 45.08
N LEU A 551 -7.88 19.43 44.75
CA LEU A 551 -6.76 18.72 45.38
C LEU A 551 -5.87 17.95 44.40
N GLU A 552 -5.53 18.55 43.26
CA GLU A 552 -4.29 18.21 42.55
C GLU A 552 -3.41 19.45 42.50
N GLY A 553 -2.49 19.55 43.45
CA GLY A 553 -1.40 20.50 43.37
C GLY A 553 -0.62 20.24 42.10
N ASN A 554 -0.64 21.20 41.18
CA ASN A 554 0.23 21.27 40.02
C ASN A 554 1.71 21.23 40.46
N LEU A 555 2.27 20.02 40.56
CA LEU A 555 3.71 19.79 40.58
C LEU A 555 4.15 19.18 39.25
N SER A 556 3.79 19.83 38.14
CA SER A 556 4.57 19.80 36.89
C SER A 556 3.94 20.75 35.88
N ASN A 557 4.72 21.71 35.39
CA ASN A 557 4.50 22.55 34.19
C ASN A 557 3.87 23.95 34.35
N ALA A 558 3.93 24.58 35.53
CA ALA A 558 3.79 26.04 35.61
C ALA A 558 5.12 26.67 36.03
N SER A 559 6.03 26.86 35.06
CA SER A 559 7.12 27.81 35.22
C SER A 559 6.53 29.23 35.18
N PRO A 560 6.88 30.14 36.11
CA PRO A 560 6.41 31.52 36.10
C PRO A 560 7.10 32.37 35.02
N PHE A 561 7.98 31.78 34.20
CA PHE A 561 8.72 32.47 33.15
C PHE A 561 8.06 32.23 31.78
N ILE A 562 7.69 33.34 31.13
CA ILE A 562 7.07 33.40 29.79
C ILE A 562 7.94 32.76 28.69
N TYR A 563 9.22 32.48 28.96
CA TYR A 563 10.12 31.78 28.05
C TYR A 563 11.07 30.85 28.83
N SER A 564 10.98 29.54 28.58
CA SER A 564 11.93 28.53 29.09
C SER A 564 12.51 27.73 27.90
N PRO A 565 13.72 28.05 27.41
CA PRO A 565 14.28 27.47 26.18
C PRO A 565 14.70 25.99 26.26
N ILE A 566 14.52 25.31 27.40
CA ILE A 566 15.05 23.95 27.64
C ILE A 566 13.99 22.85 27.36
N LEU A 567 12.69 23.19 27.32
CA LEU A 567 11.64 22.24 26.91
C LEU A 567 11.55 22.03 25.38
N MET A 568 12.34 22.77 24.60
CA MET A 568 12.30 22.74 23.14
C MET A 568 13.12 21.59 22.51
N GLN A 569 13.82 20.79 23.32
CA GLN A 569 14.71 19.70 22.86
C GLN A 569 14.23 18.27 23.14
N SER A 570 12.97 18.04 23.52
CA SER A 570 12.32 16.73 23.37
C SER A 570 11.48 16.67 22.10
N ARG A 571 12.06 17.05 20.97
CA ARG A 571 11.49 16.77 19.64
C ARG A 571 12.09 15.47 19.13
N GLY A 572 11.50 14.37 19.59
CA GLY A 572 11.94 13.04 19.21
C GLY A 572 10.89 11.96 19.38
N GLU A 573 9.58 12.26 19.26
CA GLU A 573 8.52 11.26 19.06
C GLU A 573 7.12 11.91 18.80
N GLU A 574 7.01 12.84 17.84
CA GLU A 574 5.69 13.35 17.40
C GLU A 574 5.05 12.39 16.38
N ARG A 575 4.58 11.19 16.81
CA ARG A 575 3.79 10.30 15.92
C ARG A 575 2.28 10.31 16.17
N CYS A 576 1.78 10.71 17.33
CA CYS A 576 0.32 10.80 17.56
C CYS A 576 -0.02 12.00 18.46
N LYS A 577 -0.53 13.10 17.88
CA LYS A 577 -1.22 14.13 18.67
C LYS A 577 -2.52 13.53 19.20
N LYS A 578 -2.66 13.41 20.52
CA LYS A 578 -3.91 13.00 21.19
C LYS A 578 -5.00 14.01 20.83
N ILE A 579 -6.18 13.52 20.44
CA ILE A 579 -7.34 14.35 20.10
C ILE A 579 -7.80 15.10 21.35
N ASP A 580 -8.39 16.28 21.17
CA ASP A 580 -8.78 17.23 22.22
C ASP A 580 -10.12 16.92 22.90
N PHE A 581 -10.78 15.83 22.52
CA PHE A 581 -12.01 15.33 23.13
C PHE A 581 -11.89 13.85 23.50
N GLN A 582 -12.85 13.36 24.30
CA GLN A 582 -12.96 11.96 24.71
C GLN A 582 -14.23 11.30 24.16
N TRP A 583 -14.17 9.99 24.01
CA TRP A 583 -15.34 9.13 23.81
C TRP A 583 -15.74 8.46 25.12
N VAL A 584 -16.95 7.89 25.18
CA VAL A 584 -17.49 7.28 26.40
C VAL A 584 -17.83 5.82 26.11
N GLN A 585 -17.42 4.91 27.00
CA GLN A 585 -17.76 3.50 26.92
C GLN A 585 -19.27 3.29 26.80
N GLY A 586 -19.69 2.50 25.81
CA GLY A 586 -21.11 2.20 25.53
C GLY A 586 -21.84 3.24 24.67
N ASP A 587 -21.21 4.37 24.31
CA ASP A 587 -21.78 5.36 23.40
C ASP A 587 -21.42 5.11 21.95
N VAL A 588 -22.32 5.48 21.04
CA VAL A 588 -22.07 5.42 19.60
C VAL A 588 -21.08 6.52 19.24
N CYS A 589 -19.94 6.11 18.72
CA CYS A 589 -18.85 6.97 18.29
C CYS A 589 -18.81 7.02 16.76
N GLU A 590 -18.51 8.19 16.22
CA GLU A 590 -18.58 8.45 14.77
C GLU A 590 -17.21 8.81 14.19
N VAL A 591 -16.91 8.23 13.04
CA VAL A 591 -15.71 8.53 12.24
C VAL A 591 -16.15 8.89 10.84
N GLN A 592 -15.83 10.10 10.40
CA GLN A 592 -16.15 10.59 9.07
C GLN A 592 -14.97 10.35 8.11
N LEU A 593 -15.24 9.73 6.98
CA LEU A 593 -14.33 9.56 5.86
C LEU A 593 -14.80 10.40 4.67
N MET A 594 -13.87 11.09 4.00
CA MET A 594 -14.13 11.68 2.70
C MET A 594 -13.68 10.70 1.62
N VAL A 595 -14.66 10.07 0.97
CA VAL A 595 -14.45 9.01 -0.04
C VAL A 595 -14.73 9.54 -1.44
N TYR A 596 -14.11 8.96 -2.46
CA TYR A 596 -14.36 9.28 -3.86
C TYR A 596 -14.40 8.00 -4.69
N ASN A 597 -15.42 7.86 -5.53
CA ASN A 597 -15.53 6.77 -6.50
C ASN A 597 -14.88 7.16 -7.84
N PRO A 598 -13.75 6.55 -8.25
CA PRO A 598 -13.11 6.82 -9.53
C PRO A 598 -13.73 6.06 -10.73
N MET A 599 -14.79 5.28 -10.50
CA MET A 599 -15.41 4.47 -11.54
C MET A 599 -16.45 5.28 -12.34
N PRO A 600 -16.64 4.99 -13.64
CA PRO A 600 -17.58 5.69 -14.51
C PRO A 600 -19.05 5.23 -14.31
N TYR A 601 -19.34 4.59 -13.19
CA TYR A 601 -20.65 4.06 -12.81
C TYR A 601 -20.76 3.98 -11.27
N GLU A 602 -21.96 3.74 -10.77
CA GLU A 602 -22.22 3.63 -9.33
C GLU A 602 -21.43 2.45 -8.71
N LEU A 603 -20.69 2.74 -7.64
CA LEU A 603 -19.89 1.76 -6.93
C LEU A 603 -20.63 1.30 -5.67
N ARG A 604 -20.99 0.02 -5.63
CA ARG A 604 -21.52 -0.65 -4.45
C ARG A 604 -20.37 -1.05 -3.54
N VAL A 605 -20.35 -0.50 -2.33
CA VAL A 605 -19.37 -0.81 -1.28
C VAL A 605 -20.11 -1.51 -0.15
N GLU A 606 -19.69 -2.72 0.19
CA GLU A 606 -20.32 -3.54 1.22
C GLU A 606 -19.42 -3.68 2.44
N ASN A 607 -20.02 -3.95 3.61
CA ASN A 607 -19.32 -4.24 4.85
C ASN A 607 -18.23 -3.21 5.21
N MET A 608 -18.46 -1.93 4.92
CA MET A 608 -17.49 -0.88 5.23
C MET A 608 -17.49 -0.62 6.74
N GLY A 609 -16.39 -0.93 7.42
CA GLY A 609 -16.27 -0.85 8.89
C GLY A 609 -14.91 -0.31 9.32
N LEU A 610 -14.78 0.07 10.59
CA LEU A 610 -13.55 0.63 11.16
C LEU A 610 -12.60 -0.47 11.63
N LEU A 611 -11.32 -0.35 11.27
CA LEU A 611 -10.23 -1.14 11.85
C LEU A 611 -9.61 -0.35 12.98
N THR A 612 -9.65 -0.89 14.20
CA THR A 612 -9.20 -0.20 15.42
C THR A 612 -8.25 -1.07 16.22
N SER A 613 -7.48 -0.45 17.12
CA SER A 613 -6.62 -1.12 18.10
C SER A 613 -6.67 -0.40 19.44
N GLY A 614 -6.41 -1.13 20.53
CA GLY A 614 -6.51 -0.62 21.90
C GLY A 614 -7.69 -1.24 22.63
N VAL A 615 -8.70 -0.43 22.95
CA VAL A 615 -9.94 -0.91 23.60
C VAL A 615 -10.74 -1.86 22.70
N GLU A 616 -11.55 -2.70 23.32
CA GLU A 616 -12.53 -3.50 22.59
C GLU A 616 -13.56 -2.58 21.93
N PHE A 617 -13.67 -2.65 20.61
CA PHE A 617 -14.52 -1.77 19.82
C PHE A 617 -15.37 -2.57 18.84
N GLU A 618 -16.67 -2.36 18.91
CA GLU A 618 -17.62 -2.98 17.99
C GLU A 618 -17.93 -2.01 16.85
N SER A 619 -17.31 -2.25 15.69
CA SER A 619 -17.63 -1.51 14.47
C SER A 619 -18.95 -2.00 13.88
N LEU A 620 -19.82 -1.06 13.49
CA LEU A 620 -21.08 -1.36 12.81
C LEU A 620 -20.88 -1.17 11.29
N PRO A 621 -20.84 -2.25 10.50
CA PRO A 621 -20.55 -2.16 9.07
C PRO A 621 -21.68 -1.48 8.31
N ALA A 622 -21.33 -0.61 7.36
CA ALA A 622 -22.26 0.08 6.48
C ALA A 622 -22.16 -0.43 5.03
N ALA A 623 -23.27 -0.40 4.31
CA ALA A 623 -23.32 -0.57 2.86
C ALA A 623 -23.60 0.78 2.20
N LEU A 624 -22.86 1.10 1.13
CA LEU A 624 -22.86 2.41 0.49
C LEU A 624 -23.02 2.26 -1.02
N PHE A 625 -23.73 3.19 -1.63
CA PHE A 625 -23.84 3.34 -3.08
C PHE A 625 -23.23 4.69 -3.46
N LEU A 626 -22.02 4.65 -4.01
CA LEU A 626 -21.29 5.87 -4.37
C LEU A 626 -21.56 6.19 -5.85
N PRO A 627 -22.12 7.37 -6.18
CA PRO A 627 -22.36 7.77 -7.56
C PRO A 627 -21.10 7.70 -8.43
N ALA A 628 -21.28 7.57 -9.74
CA ALA A 628 -20.18 7.64 -10.71
C ALA A 628 -19.40 8.95 -10.54
N GLU A 629 -18.08 8.87 -10.42
CA GLU A 629 -17.20 10.04 -10.31
C GLU A 629 -17.68 11.06 -9.24
N SER A 630 -18.21 10.57 -8.12
CA SER A 630 -19.01 11.30 -7.11
C SER A 630 -18.42 12.58 -6.51
N GLY A 631 -17.18 12.95 -6.84
CA GLY A 631 -16.38 13.88 -6.05
C GLY A 631 -16.18 13.37 -4.61
N LEU A 632 -15.77 14.26 -3.71
CA LEU A 632 -15.60 13.92 -2.30
C LEU A 632 -16.97 13.76 -1.62
N TYR A 633 -17.31 12.54 -1.27
CA TYR A 633 -18.55 12.15 -0.60
C TYR A 633 -18.27 11.86 0.89
N PRO A 634 -18.98 12.51 1.84
CA PRO A 634 -18.81 12.25 3.26
C PRO A 634 -19.53 10.96 3.66
N VAL A 635 -18.80 10.02 4.27
CA VAL A 635 -19.32 8.77 4.83
C VAL A 635 -19.04 8.75 6.32
N THR A 636 -20.07 8.56 7.14
CA THR A 636 -19.90 8.39 8.58
C THR A 636 -19.99 6.91 8.93
N LEU A 637 -18.89 6.35 9.42
CA LEU A 637 -18.87 5.01 10.02
C LEU A 637 -19.04 5.14 11.52
N VAL A 638 -19.74 4.17 12.12
CA VAL A 638 -20.11 4.22 13.53
C VAL A 638 -19.67 2.94 14.24
N GLY A 639 -19.42 3.05 15.54
CA GLY A 639 -19.13 1.90 16.38
C GLY A 639 -19.19 2.23 17.86
N VAL A 640 -19.11 1.20 18.70
CA VAL A 640 -19.32 1.32 20.14
C VAL A 640 -18.10 0.75 20.89
N PRO A 641 -17.38 1.54 21.70
CA PRO A 641 -16.33 1.03 22.56
C PRO A 641 -16.94 0.28 23.74
N ARG A 642 -16.49 -0.95 23.96
CA ARG A 642 -16.97 -1.86 25.01
C ARG A 642 -16.19 -1.71 26.31
N THR A 643 -14.98 -1.18 26.26
CA THR A 643 -14.10 -0.94 27.42
C THR A 643 -13.51 0.48 27.40
N ALA A 644 -13.07 0.97 28.57
CA ALA A 644 -12.37 2.25 28.72
C ALA A 644 -10.86 2.09 28.44
N GLY A 645 -10.21 3.16 27.99
CA GLY A 645 -8.79 3.19 27.61
C GLY A 645 -8.54 3.95 26.31
N ASN A 646 -7.34 3.84 25.74
CA ASN A 646 -7.01 4.51 24.49
C ASN A 646 -7.40 3.65 23.28
N ILE A 647 -8.05 4.25 22.28
CA ILE A 647 -8.37 3.61 21.00
C ILE A 647 -7.70 4.37 19.85
N THR A 648 -7.11 3.61 18.93
CA THR A 648 -6.54 4.13 17.69
C THR A 648 -7.32 3.60 16.50
N VAL A 649 -7.78 4.48 15.61
CA VAL A 649 -8.36 4.12 14.32
C VAL A 649 -7.22 3.90 13.33
N ASN A 650 -7.00 2.64 12.92
CA ASN A 650 -5.89 2.24 12.07
C ASN A 650 -6.25 2.22 10.57
N GLY A 651 -7.53 2.15 10.24
CA GLY A 651 -7.99 1.98 8.86
C GLY A 651 -9.47 1.64 8.77
N TYR A 652 -9.84 1.05 7.65
CA TYR A 652 -11.18 0.54 7.40
C TYR A 652 -11.15 -0.80 6.67
N HIS A 653 -12.14 -1.63 6.96
CA HIS A 653 -12.46 -2.83 6.21
C HIS A 653 -13.49 -2.49 5.14
N THR A 654 -13.45 -3.16 3.99
CA THR A 654 -14.44 -2.97 2.90
C THR A 654 -14.52 -4.20 2.01
N SER A 655 -15.68 -4.44 1.40
CA SER A 655 -15.90 -5.43 0.35
C SER A 655 -16.41 -4.75 -0.92
N VAL A 656 -15.65 -4.87 -2.01
CA VAL A 656 -15.98 -4.28 -3.31
C VAL A 656 -15.75 -5.33 -4.39
N PHE A 657 -16.74 -5.52 -5.28
CA PHE A 657 -16.71 -6.55 -6.34
C PHE A 657 -16.43 -7.98 -5.83
N GLY A 658 -16.85 -8.28 -4.58
CA GLY A 658 -16.60 -9.57 -3.92
C GLY A 658 -15.16 -9.77 -3.41
N VAL A 659 -14.37 -8.69 -3.33
CA VAL A 659 -13.02 -8.69 -2.74
C VAL A 659 -13.05 -7.96 -1.41
N SER A 660 -12.75 -8.68 -0.32
CA SER A 660 -12.60 -8.11 1.02
C SER A 660 -11.19 -7.53 1.19
N SER A 661 -11.11 -6.27 1.65
CA SER A 661 -9.88 -5.51 1.79
C SER A 661 -9.77 -4.86 3.17
N ASP A 662 -8.61 -5.01 3.79
CA ASP A 662 -8.21 -4.22 4.95
C ASP A 662 -7.30 -3.08 4.49
N CYS A 663 -7.82 -1.85 4.58
CA CYS A 663 -7.14 -0.65 4.11
C CYS A 663 -6.63 0.17 5.30
N LEU A 664 -5.31 0.11 5.54
CA LEU A 664 -4.65 0.84 6.61
C LEU A 664 -4.42 2.30 6.21
N LEU A 665 -4.56 3.24 7.15
CA LEU A 665 -4.38 4.68 6.90
C LEU A 665 -2.96 5.04 6.45
N GLU A 666 -1.96 4.26 6.87
CA GLU A 666 -0.56 4.46 6.47
C GLU A 666 -0.28 4.16 4.99
N ASP A 667 -1.09 3.30 4.38
CA ASP A 667 -0.98 2.91 2.97
C ASP A 667 -1.76 3.86 2.03
N LEU A 668 -2.53 4.80 2.59
CA LEU A 668 -3.35 5.74 1.82
C LEU A 668 -2.54 6.97 1.40
N VAL A 669 -2.60 7.28 0.10
CA VAL A 669 -1.87 8.42 -0.48
C VAL A 669 -2.50 9.75 -0.03
N GLY A 670 -1.76 10.53 0.76
CA GLY A 670 -2.14 11.87 1.17
C GLY A 670 -2.97 11.95 2.45
N VAL A 671 -3.25 10.82 3.11
CA VAL A 671 -3.92 10.78 4.41
C VAL A 671 -2.85 10.79 5.51
N LYS A 672 -3.01 11.69 6.49
CA LYS A 672 -2.15 11.71 7.67
C LYS A 672 -2.76 10.84 8.76
N ALA A 673 -2.03 9.86 9.27
CA ALA A 673 -2.44 9.03 10.41
C ALA A 673 -2.40 9.79 11.76
N SER A 674 -1.90 11.04 11.78
CA SER A 674 -1.87 11.88 12.98
C SER A 674 -3.28 12.33 13.36
N GLY A 675 -3.71 12.10 14.60
CA GLY A 675 -5.04 12.50 15.08
C GLY A 675 -6.11 11.41 14.96
N CYS A 676 -5.71 10.14 15.02
CA CYS A 676 -6.61 8.98 15.05
C CYS A 676 -6.65 8.28 16.43
N LEU A 677 -6.02 8.87 17.46
CA LEU A 677 -5.98 8.38 18.82
C LEU A 677 -6.95 9.18 19.70
N VAL A 678 -7.94 8.51 20.28
CA VAL A 678 -8.91 9.10 21.22
C VAL A 678 -8.93 8.29 22.52
N GLU A 679 -9.15 8.98 23.64
CA GLU A 679 -9.33 8.36 24.93
C GLU A 679 -10.81 8.04 25.14
N VAL A 680 -11.10 6.80 25.51
CA VAL A 680 -12.42 6.33 25.91
C VAL A 680 -12.47 6.29 27.42
N ILE A 681 -13.36 7.09 28.01
CA ILE A 681 -13.59 7.11 29.45
C ILE A 681 -14.66 6.07 29.84
N PRO A 682 -14.75 5.71 31.14
CA PRO A 682 -15.82 4.83 31.62
C PRO A 682 -17.21 5.37 31.33
N SER A 683 -18.17 4.45 31.36
CA SER A 683 -19.55 4.72 30.99
C SER A 683 -20.21 5.75 31.93
N LEU A 684 -21.03 6.63 31.34
CA LEU A 684 -21.76 7.70 32.02
C LEU A 684 -23.27 7.57 31.77
N PRO A 685 -24.13 7.95 32.74
CA PRO A 685 -25.58 7.87 32.57
C PRO A 685 -26.09 8.77 31.44
N ARG A 686 -27.31 8.52 30.95
CA ARG A 686 -27.95 9.32 29.89
C ARG A 686 -29.27 9.88 30.40
N LEU A 687 -29.43 11.19 30.31
CA LEU A 687 -30.63 11.88 30.80
C LEU A 687 -31.39 12.51 29.64
N GLN A 688 -32.71 12.33 29.60
CA GLN A 688 -33.61 12.98 28.67
C GLN A 688 -34.41 14.08 29.38
N LEU A 689 -34.54 15.24 28.73
CA LEU A 689 -35.26 16.39 29.25
C LEU A 689 -36.53 16.64 28.44
N SER A 690 -37.65 16.85 29.16
CA SER A 690 -38.93 17.31 28.59
C SER A 690 -39.55 18.41 29.45
N THR A 691 -40.37 19.27 28.84
CA THR A 691 -40.90 20.49 29.47
C THR A 691 -42.39 20.64 29.25
N SER A 692 -43.11 21.30 30.18
CA SER A 692 -44.53 21.61 30.03
C SER A 692 -44.84 22.75 29.05
N LEU A 693 -43.84 23.58 28.74
CA LEU A 693 -43.96 24.69 27.78
C LEU A 693 -43.58 24.24 26.36
N PRO A 694 -44.17 24.85 25.31
CA PRO A 694 -43.84 24.54 23.93
C PRO A 694 -42.39 24.89 23.59
N ARG A 695 -41.78 24.07 22.74
CA ARG A 695 -40.41 24.31 22.24
C ARG A 695 -40.40 25.55 21.36
N SER A 696 -39.41 26.42 21.55
CA SER A 696 -39.28 27.63 20.76
C SER A 696 -38.68 27.33 19.38
N THR A 697 -39.23 27.94 18.33
CA THR A 697 -38.69 27.90 16.95
C THR A 697 -37.86 29.15 16.60
N HIS A 698 -37.73 30.10 17.53
CA HIS A 698 -36.93 31.31 17.31
C HIS A 698 -35.44 30.97 17.37
N SER A 699 -34.79 30.87 16.22
CA SER A 699 -33.35 31.02 16.10
C SER A 699 -32.99 32.49 16.34
N SER A 700 -32.62 32.84 17.56
CA SER A 700 -32.13 34.18 17.90
C SER A 700 -31.02 34.59 16.93
N GLN A 701 -31.12 35.78 16.35
CA GLN A 701 -30.07 36.36 15.51
C GLN A 701 -28.71 36.26 16.22
N ALA A 702 -27.77 35.60 15.54
CA ALA A 702 -26.47 35.19 16.05
C ALA A 702 -25.66 36.33 16.67
N THR A 703 -25.53 36.32 18.00
CA THR A 703 -24.42 37.02 18.70
C THR A 703 -23.64 36.14 19.68
N SER A 704 -24.00 34.86 19.88
CA SER A 704 -23.22 33.89 20.65
C SER A 704 -23.13 32.53 19.94
N LYS A 705 -21.92 31.97 19.85
CA LYS A 705 -21.53 30.76 19.09
C LYS A 705 -22.05 29.40 19.62
N GLU A 706 -23.01 29.37 20.54
CA GLU A 706 -23.53 28.11 21.13
C GLU A 706 -25.01 27.94 20.80
N GLU A 707 -25.32 27.07 19.83
CA GLU A 707 -26.69 26.62 19.58
C GLU A 707 -27.12 25.67 20.72
N LEU A 708 -28.21 26.01 21.41
CA LEU A 708 -28.75 25.19 22.49
C LEU A 708 -29.66 24.07 21.93
N PRO A 709 -29.53 22.81 22.41
CA PRO A 709 -30.30 21.68 21.90
C PRO A 709 -31.78 21.69 22.29
N SER A 710 -32.16 22.47 23.31
CA SER A 710 -33.55 22.59 23.76
C SER A 710 -33.81 24.01 24.29
N SER A 711 -34.84 24.67 23.76
CA SER A 711 -35.30 25.98 24.21
C SER A 711 -36.81 26.01 24.37
N VAL A 712 -37.29 26.73 25.38
CA VAL A 712 -38.71 27.03 25.60
C VAL A 712 -38.93 28.54 25.50
N SER A 713 -40.07 28.94 24.96
CA SER A 713 -40.46 30.34 24.90
C SER A 713 -41.84 30.56 25.52
N VAL A 714 -41.98 31.62 26.30
CA VAL A 714 -43.25 32.03 26.91
C VAL A 714 -43.43 33.55 26.81
N GLN A 715 -44.66 33.99 26.61
CA GLN A 715 -45.05 35.39 26.69
C GLN A 715 -45.65 35.66 28.07
N LEU A 716 -45.13 36.67 28.77
CA LEU A 716 -45.57 37.05 30.11
C LEU A 716 -45.70 38.56 30.19
N PHE A 717 -46.64 39.04 30.99
CA PHE A 717 -46.71 40.46 31.33
C PHE A 717 -45.75 40.81 32.47
N ASN A 718 -45.26 42.06 32.53
CA ASN A 718 -44.35 42.49 33.60
C ASN A 718 -45.00 42.36 34.99
N GLY A 719 -44.43 41.56 35.90
CA GLY A 719 -44.99 41.24 37.21
C GLY A 719 -45.69 39.87 37.28
N GLU A 720 -45.81 39.16 36.16
CA GLU A 720 -46.42 37.83 36.07
C GLU A 720 -45.49 36.71 36.56
N LEU A 721 -46.10 35.64 37.09
CA LEU A 721 -45.44 34.43 37.57
C LEU A 721 -45.99 33.23 36.79
N GLN A 722 -45.09 32.49 36.13
CA GLN A 722 -45.41 31.28 35.41
C GLN A 722 -44.63 30.09 35.96
N GLN A 723 -45.28 28.94 36.11
CA GLN A 723 -44.60 27.69 36.44
C GLN A 723 -44.24 26.90 35.18
N LEU A 724 -42.99 26.45 35.11
CA LEU A 724 -42.44 25.53 34.11
C LEU A 724 -42.16 24.19 34.80
N THR A 725 -42.80 23.12 34.35
CA THR A 725 -42.49 21.76 34.83
C THR A 725 -41.49 21.11 33.89
N ILE A 726 -40.38 20.61 34.45
CA ILE A 726 -39.30 19.93 33.74
C ILE A 726 -39.28 18.47 34.21
N THR A 727 -39.39 17.53 33.28
CA THR A 727 -39.29 16.09 33.56
C THR A 727 -37.93 15.59 33.06
N LEU A 728 -37.16 14.98 33.96
CA LEU A 728 -35.84 14.41 33.73
C LEU A 728 -35.93 12.89 33.84
N GLU A 729 -35.69 12.17 32.73
CA GLU A 729 -35.80 10.71 32.66
C GLU A 729 -34.42 10.07 32.41
N ASN A 730 -34.08 9.03 33.19
CA ASN A 730 -32.87 8.23 32.94
C ASN A 730 -33.14 7.22 31.82
N ILE A 731 -32.65 7.52 30.63
CA ILE A 731 -32.76 6.66 29.44
C ILE A 731 -31.52 5.76 29.24
N GLY A 732 -30.56 5.82 30.17
CA GLY A 732 -29.33 5.02 30.14
C GLY A 732 -29.45 3.70 30.90
N SER A 733 -28.34 2.96 30.95
CA SER A 733 -28.20 1.72 31.73
C SER A 733 -27.52 1.92 33.08
N ILE A 734 -27.10 3.15 33.40
CA ILE A 734 -26.37 3.50 34.62
C ILE A 734 -27.26 4.40 35.46
N ASP A 735 -27.28 4.14 36.76
CA ASP A 735 -27.99 4.95 37.73
C ASP A 735 -27.43 6.38 37.77
N ILE A 736 -28.30 7.38 37.85
CA ILE A 736 -27.88 8.78 38.06
C ILE A 736 -27.79 9.00 39.57
N GLU A 737 -26.59 9.27 40.07
CA GLU A 737 -26.33 9.42 41.51
C GLU A 737 -26.23 10.87 41.97
N THR A 738 -25.87 11.78 41.05
CA THR A 738 -25.74 13.21 41.34
C THR A 738 -26.49 14.01 40.29
N LEU A 739 -27.21 15.04 40.71
CA LEU A 739 -27.89 16.00 39.86
C LEU A 739 -27.72 17.39 40.47
N GLU A 740 -27.16 18.33 39.71
CA GLU A 740 -27.03 19.74 40.09
C GLU A 740 -27.71 20.61 39.03
N LEU A 741 -28.41 21.65 39.48
CA LEU A 741 -29.05 22.63 38.60
C LEU A 741 -28.47 24.02 38.86
N THR A 742 -28.01 24.66 37.79
CA THR A 742 -27.52 26.05 37.82
C THR A 742 -28.22 26.88 36.76
N SER A 743 -28.36 28.19 36.97
CA SER A 743 -28.88 29.13 35.97
C SER A 743 -27.82 30.15 35.57
N LYS A 744 -27.84 30.54 34.30
CA LYS A 744 -27.06 31.66 33.78
C LYS A 744 -28.00 32.65 33.09
N ASN A 745 -28.07 33.87 33.60
CA ASN A 745 -28.88 34.95 33.03
C ASN A 745 -28.05 35.79 32.07
N ASN A 746 -28.54 36.02 30.85
CA ASN A 746 -27.83 36.78 29.81
C ASN A 746 -28.47 38.16 29.53
N ASN A 747 -29.23 38.69 30.49
CA ASN A 747 -30.06 39.88 30.29
C ASN A 747 -29.28 41.19 30.51
N LYS A 748 -29.54 42.19 29.65
CA LYS A 748 -28.96 43.54 29.77
C LYS A 748 -29.81 44.48 30.64
N ASP A 749 -31.10 44.20 30.78
CA ASP A 749 -32.02 44.98 31.61
C ASP A 749 -31.82 44.71 33.11
N LYS A 750 -31.93 45.77 33.94
CA LYS A 750 -31.92 45.65 35.41
C LYS A 750 -33.21 44.93 35.84
N MET A 751 -33.06 43.73 36.40
CA MET A 751 -34.16 42.95 36.97
C MET A 751 -34.28 43.18 38.46
N PHE A 752 -35.50 43.16 38.98
CA PHE A 752 -35.79 43.33 40.40
C PHE A 752 -36.26 42.01 41.03
N GLY A 753 -35.35 41.30 41.70
CA GLY A 753 -35.59 39.99 42.31
C GLY A 753 -35.10 38.81 41.46
N GLU A 754 -35.41 37.59 41.90
CA GLU A 754 -35.01 36.36 41.21
C GLU A 754 -35.88 36.11 39.96
N PHE A 755 -35.23 36.03 38.79
CA PHE A 755 -35.88 35.74 37.50
C PHE A 755 -36.39 34.29 37.41
N LEU A 756 -35.55 33.35 37.86
CA LEU A 756 -35.84 31.92 37.93
C LEU A 756 -35.60 31.45 39.36
N SER A 757 -36.55 30.72 39.92
CA SER A 757 -36.42 30.06 41.23
C SER A 757 -36.92 28.62 41.13
N TRP A 758 -36.29 27.70 41.83
CA TRP A 758 -36.61 26.27 41.81
C TRP A 758 -36.25 25.62 43.15
N ASP A 759 -36.89 24.50 43.46
CA ASP A 759 -36.51 23.62 44.57
C ASP A 759 -36.02 22.28 44.01
N LEU A 760 -34.78 21.92 44.33
CA LEU A 760 -34.14 20.68 43.86
C LEU A 760 -34.15 19.58 44.94
N GLU A 761 -34.55 19.86 46.18
CA GLU A 761 -34.48 18.89 47.29
C GLU A 761 -35.32 17.64 47.01
N GLU A 762 -36.54 17.83 46.51
CA GLU A 762 -37.42 16.71 46.16
C GLU A 762 -36.81 15.86 45.05
N ALA A 763 -36.20 16.48 44.04
CA ALA A 763 -35.56 15.75 42.94
C ALA A 763 -34.31 14.97 43.41
N VAL A 764 -33.52 15.54 44.31
CA VAL A 764 -32.32 14.88 44.89
C VAL A 764 -32.69 13.70 45.79
N ARG A 765 -33.83 13.75 46.50
CA ARG A 765 -34.32 12.64 47.33
C ARG A 765 -34.67 11.38 46.53
N HIS A 766 -34.93 11.53 45.23
CA HIS A 766 -35.19 10.41 44.32
C HIS A 766 -33.92 9.80 43.70
N LEU A 767 -32.73 10.32 44.05
CA LEU A 767 -31.45 9.74 43.62
C LEU A 767 -31.06 8.56 44.53
N PRO A 768 -30.45 7.48 43.99
CA PRO A 768 -30.08 7.31 42.59
C PRO A 768 -31.27 6.99 41.66
N LEU A 769 -31.36 7.72 40.53
CA LEU A 769 -32.42 7.52 39.53
C LEU A 769 -32.07 6.31 38.65
N LYS A 770 -32.83 5.23 38.76
CA LYS A 770 -32.58 3.98 38.00
C LYS A 770 -32.98 4.11 36.53
N PRO A 771 -32.46 3.25 35.63
CA PRO A 771 -32.91 3.16 34.24
C PRO A 771 -34.44 3.12 34.10
N GLY A 772 -34.99 4.01 33.27
CA GLY A 772 -36.42 4.16 33.01
C GLY A 772 -37.21 4.94 34.08
N GLN A 773 -36.57 5.42 35.15
CA GLN A 773 -37.22 6.29 36.13
C GLN A 773 -37.10 7.77 35.71
N ALA A 774 -38.12 8.56 36.08
CA ALA A 774 -38.17 9.98 35.81
C ALA A 774 -38.48 10.78 37.08
N VAL A 775 -37.97 12.01 37.13
CA VAL A 775 -38.21 12.98 38.21
C VAL A 775 -38.67 14.30 37.64
N THR A 776 -39.62 14.95 38.31
CA THR A 776 -40.20 16.23 37.91
C THR A 776 -39.71 17.36 38.80
N LEU A 777 -39.34 18.49 38.18
CA LEU A 777 -38.91 19.71 38.82
C LEU A 777 -39.80 20.87 38.38
N SER A 778 -40.30 21.67 39.31
CA SER A 778 -41.03 22.91 39.02
C SER A 778 -40.11 24.13 39.12
N VAL A 779 -39.91 24.82 37.99
CA VAL A 779 -39.20 26.09 37.91
C VAL A 779 -40.20 27.23 37.84
N SER A 780 -40.11 28.17 38.76
CA SER A 780 -40.92 29.39 38.80
C SER A 780 -40.23 30.52 38.04
N ILE A 781 -40.84 30.95 36.93
CA ILE A 781 -40.40 32.07 36.09
C ILE A 781 -41.14 33.32 36.55
N ARG A 782 -40.40 34.30 37.10
CA ARG A 782 -40.98 35.55 37.60
C ARG A 782 -40.36 36.73 36.88
N VAL A 783 -41.19 37.50 36.20
CA VAL A 783 -40.74 38.69 35.48
C VAL A 783 -41.00 39.92 36.33
N LYS A 784 -39.96 40.67 36.67
CA LYS A 784 -40.04 41.94 37.40
C LYS A 784 -39.06 42.95 36.82
N LEU A 785 -39.55 43.71 35.85
CA LEU A 785 -38.86 44.83 35.22
C LEU A 785 -39.39 46.15 35.81
N ASP A 786 -38.69 47.24 35.50
CA ASP A 786 -39.10 48.58 35.93
C ASP A 786 -40.51 48.92 35.42
N PHE A 787 -41.37 49.38 36.33
CA PHE A 787 -42.73 49.84 36.05
C PHE A 787 -42.79 51.36 35.80
N SER A 788 -41.64 52.07 35.80
CA SER A 788 -41.59 53.49 35.47
C SER A 788 -41.91 53.74 33.99
N GLY A 789 -42.75 54.73 33.70
CA GLY A 789 -43.00 55.16 32.33
C GLY A 789 -41.74 55.80 31.73
N GLN A 790 -41.29 55.35 30.55
CA GLN A 790 -40.22 56.04 29.82
C GLN A 790 -40.71 57.44 29.38
N GLU A 791 -39.86 58.46 29.43
CA GLU A 791 -40.19 59.86 29.09
C GLU A 791 -40.87 60.02 27.71
N ASN A 792 -40.63 59.12 26.76
CA ASN A 792 -41.23 59.16 25.43
C ASN A 792 -42.72 58.78 25.40
N LEU A 793 -43.23 57.98 26.35
CA LEU A 793 -44.66 57.65 26.46
C LEU A 793 -45.51 58.84 26.93
N LEU A 794 -44.88 59.82 27.57
CA LEU A 794 -45.55 61.02 28.10
C LEU A 794 -45.70 62.13 27.05
N GLN A 795 -45.04 62.01 25.88
CA GLN A 795 -45.20 62.99 24.80
C GLN A 795 -46.56 62.87 24.12
N ASP A 796 -47.09 61.65 23.98
CA ASP A 796 -48.38 61.40 23.32
C ASP A 796 -49.60 61.64 24.23
N LEU A 797 -49.43 61.63 25.56
CA LEU A 797 -50.51 61.95 26.53
C LEU A 797 -50.70 63.47 26.75
N ASN A 798 -49.77 64.30 26.27
CA ASN A 798 -49.81 65.75 26.44
C ASN A 798 -50.51 66.49 25.29
N ASP A 799 -51.07 65.77 24.29
CA ASP A 799 -51.69 66.39 23.10
C ASP A 799 -53.21 66.58 23.19
N ASP A 800 -53.82 66.34 24.36
CA ASP A 800 -55.18 66.81 24.66
C ASP A 800 -55.11 68.19 25.31
N GLY A 801 -55.14 69.20 24.45
CA GLY A 801 -54.97 70.61 24.79
C GLY A 801 -55.96 71.11 25.84
N ILE A 802 -55.46 71.35 27.06
CA ILE A 802 -56.00 72.35 27.98
C ILE A 802 -54.83 73.13 28.60
N SER A 803 -54.65 74.35 28.11
CA SER A 803 -53.69 75.32 28.63
C SER A 803 -54.04 75.73 30.06
N VAL A 804 -53.12 75.51 31.01
CA VAL A 804 -53.02 76.36 32.21
C VAL A 804 -51.54 76.69 32.46
N THR A 805 -51.30 77.98 32.52
CA THR A 805 -50.00 78.65 32.65
C THR A 805 -49.33 78.40 34.01
N GLY A 806 -48.03 78.11 34.00
CA GLY A 806 -47.20 78.10 35.20
C GLY A 806 -45.75 77.82 34.87
N TRP A 807 -44.90 78.85 34.94
CA TRP A 807 -43.45 78.77 34.71
C TRP A 807 -42.75 77.80 35.65
N PRO A 808 -41.61 77.21 35.22
CA PRO A 808 -40.51 77.03 36.16
C PRO A 808 -39.20 77.68 35.69
N ILE A 809 -38.64 78.40 36.65
CA ILE A 809 -37.33 79.03 36.70
C ILE A 809 -36.24 77.95 36.79
N SER A 810 -35.13 78.22 36.12
CA SER A 810 -33.88 77.45 36.07
C SER A 810 -33.19 77.25 37.43
N SER A 811 -32.44 76.16 37.57
CA SER A 811 -31.20 76.11 38.36
C SER A 811 -30.23 75.02 37.81
N PRO A 812 -28.90 75.23 37.90
CA PRO A 812 -27.92 74.79 36.90
C PRO A 812 -27.02 73.62 37.38
N LEU A 813 -26.20 73.09 36.46
CA LEU A 813 -24.96 72.28 36.63
C LEU A 813 -24.98 70.87 35.98
N ARG A 814 -24.65 70.81 34.69
CA ARG A 814 -23.40 70.20 34.18
C ARG A 814 -23.42 70.18 32.65
N GLN A 815 -22.65 71.09 32.07
CA GLN A 815 -22.10 70.94 30.73
C GLN A 815 -21.02 69.87 30.77
N VAL A 816 -21.11 68.81 29.96
CA VAL A 816 -19.95 68.18 29.28
C VAL A 816 -20.41 67.58 27.94
N LEU A 817 -20.00 68.25 26.86
CA LEU A 817 -19.60 67.78 25.52
C LEU A 817 -20.37 66.61 24.85
N LYS A 818 -21.14 66.96 23.81
CA LYS A 818 -21.48 66.07 22.67
C LYS A 818 -20.39 66.13 21.59
N PRO A 819 -20.01 65.01 20.94
CA PRO A 819 -19.44 65.04 19.59
C PRO A 819 -20.56 64.95 18.53
N ARG A 820 -20.37 65.68 17.42
CA ARG A 820 -21.19 65.65 16.19
C ARG A 820 -21.22 64.26 15.54
N PRO A 821 -22.34 63.83 14.93
CA PRO A 821 -22.32 62.84 13.86
C PRO A 821 -22.27 63.51 12.48
N GLU A 822 -21.36 63.05 11.63
CA GLU A 822 -21.33 63.36 10.21
C GLU A 822 -22.28 62.45 9.40
N SER A 823 -22.59 62.95 8.21
CA SER A 823 -23.64 62.62 7.26
C SER A 823 -23.79 61.17 6.77
N LYS A 824 -25.06 60.84 6.48
CA LYS A 824 -25.62 59.64 5.80
C LYS A 824 -24.97 59.33 4.42
N PRO A 825 -25.30 58.18 3.81
CA PRO A 825 -26.40 58.24 2.84
C PRO A 825 -27.47 57.15 2.98
N LEU A 826 -28.61 57.49 2.40
CA LEU A 826 -29.92 56.86 2.43
C LEU A 826 -29.97 55.60 1.54
N GLY A 827 -30.61 54.53 2.02
CA GLY A 827 -31.08 53.40 1.24
C GLY A 827 -32.34 52.84 1.91
N SER A 828 -33.45 52.85 1.18
CA SER A 828 -34.81 52.61 1.64
C SER A 828 -35.09 51.16 2.04
N GLU A 829 -35.69 50.96 3.22
CA GLU A 829 -36.72 49.93 3.37
C GLU A 829 -37.87 50.49 4.21
N SER A 830 -39.08 50.27 3.69
CA SER A 830 -40.36 50.53 4.30
C SER A 830 -40.56 49.61 5.49
N GLY A 831 -40.50 50.18 6.68
CA GLY A 831 -41.08 49.60 7.88
C GLY A 831 -41.38 50.74 8.81
N LYS A 832 -42.67 51.00 9.08
CA LYS A 832 -43.01 51.62 10.36
C LYS A 832 -42.35 50.73 11.40
N ALA A 833 -41.29 51.21 12.06
CA ALA A 833 -40.81 50.57 13.27
C ALA A 833 -41.92 50.77 14.30
N GLU A 834 -42.91 49.89 14.29
CA GLU A 834 -43.69 49.60 15.49
C GLU A 834 -42.65 49.28 16.55
N TYR A 835 -42.44 50.22 17.47
CA TYR A 835 -41.65 49.97 18.66
C TYR A 835 -42.34 48.80 19.39
N SER A 836 -41.84 47.58 19.22
CA SER A 836 -42.31 46.47 20.02
C SER A 836 -41.94 46.79 21.46
N HIS A 837 -42.92 47.17 22.28
CA HIS A 837 -42.73 47.37 23.73
C HIS A 837 -42.39 46.06 24.47
N VAL A 838 -42.30 44.94 23.74
CA VAL A 838 -41.91 43.63 24.20
C VAL A 838 -40.40 43.58 24.46
N LYS A 839 -40.00 43.36 25.71
CA LYS A 839 -38.61 43.09 26.09
C LYS A 839 -38.36 41.59 26.14
N THR A 840 -37.27 41.10 25.56
CA THR A 840 -36.92 39.67 25.63
C THR A 840 -35.91 39.41 26.75
N LEU A 841 -36.25 38.48 27.63
CA LEU A 841 -35.37 37.98 28.68
C LEU A 841 -34.94 36.55 28.36
N GLU A 842 -33.67 36.24 28.58
CA GLU A 842 -33.04 34.95 28.32
C GLU A 842 -32.29 34.44 29.55
N ALA A 843 -32.51 33.17 29.86
CA ALA A 843 -31.71 32.41 30.81
C ALA A 843 -31.45 30.99 30.29
N VAL A 844 -30.34 30.40 30.72
CA VAL A 844 -30.00 29.01 30.43
C VAL A 844 -29.94 28.24 31.74
N LEU A 845 -30.76 27.20 31.85
CA LEU A 845 -30.71 26.21 32.93
C LEU A 845 -29.75 25.09 32.54
N LYS A 846 -28.78 24.79 33.40
CA LYS A 846 -27.76 23.75 33.20
C LYS A 846 -27.90 22.66 34.25
N PHE A 847 -28.15 21.44 33.78
CA PHE A 847 -28.26 20.22 34.56
C PHE A 847 -26.96 19.44 34.47
N LYS A 848 -26.20 19.37 35.55
CA LYS A 848 -25.01 18.51 35.65
C LYS A 848 -25.39 17.21 36.32
N TYR A 849 -25.01 16.09 35.73
CA TYR A 849 -25.37 14.78 36.26
C TYR A 849 -24.27 13.75 36.06
N SER A 850 -24.17 12.81 36.98
CA SER A 850 -23.16 11.74 36.95
C SER A 850 -23.59 10.53 37.78
N GLY A 851 -22.94 9.39 37.56
CA GLY A 851 -23.16 8.13 38.26
C GLY A 851 -22.22 7.03 37.76
N GLY A 852 -22.14 5.93 38.51
CA GLY A 852 -21.34 4.75 38.14
C GLY A 852 -19.83 5.02 38.06
N ALA A 853 -19.14 4.24 37.23
CA ALA A 853 -17.68 4.29 37.11
C ALA A 853 -17.16 5.65 36.61
N GLY A 854 -17.87 6.30 35.68
CA GLY A 854 -17.48 7.63 35.18
C GLY A 854 -17.45 8.69 36.29
N LYS A 855 -18.36 8.61 37.27
CA LYS A 855 -18.36 9.51 38.44
C LYS A 855 -17.15 9.29 39.33
N VAL A 856 -16.76 8.04 39.57
CA VAL A 856 -15.60 7.70 40.40
C VAL A 856 -14.31 8.31 39.82
N GLU A 857 -14.19 8.37 38.49
CA GLU A 857 -13.09 9.03 37.80
C GLU A 857 -13.24 10.56 37.65
N GLY A 858 -14.30 11.14 38.24
CA GLY A 858 -14.53 12.58 38.27
C GLY A 858 -15.17 13.15 36.99
N TYR A 859 -15.82 12.33 36.17
CA TYR A 859 -16.54 12.79 34.98
C TYR A 859 -18.03 13.03 35.26
N TYR A 860 -18.63 13.93 34.50
CA TYR A 860 -20.07 14.23 34.51
C TYR A 860 -20.56 14.64 33.12
N ARG A 861 -21.87 14.68 32.92
CA ARG A 861 -22.51 15.23 31.71
C ARG A 861 -23.29 16.50 32.04
N GLU A 862 -23.46 17.35 31.03
CA GLU A 862 -24.22 18.58 31.15
C GLU A 862 -25.33 18.62 30.09
N LEU A 863 -26.54 18.97 30.51
CA LEU A 863 -27.67 19.29 29.63
C LEU A 863 -28.06 20.74 29.86
N SER A 864 -28.39 21.46 28.78
CA SER A 864 -28.79 22.86 28.85
C SER A 864 -30.19 23.07 28.27
N LEU A 865 -31.01 23.86 28.97
CA LEU A 865 -32.33 24.30 28.54
C LEU A 865 -32.35 25.83 28.46
N GLY A 866 -32.56 26.37 27.26
CA GLY A 866 -32.80 27.80 27.07
C GLY A 866 -34.22 28.18 27.47
N VAL A 867 -34.36 29.26 28.23
CA VAL A 867 -35.65 29.84 28.64
C VAL A 867 -35.72 31.25 28.10
N HIS A 868 -36.58 31.45 27.10
CA HIS A 868 -36.84 32.75 26.48
C HIS A 868 -38.20 33.27 26.97
N VAL A 869 -38.22 34.49 27.49
CA VAL A 869 -39.42 35.12 28.02
C VAL A 869 -39.62 36.44 27.31
N ASN A 870 -40.70 36.55 26.54
CA ASN A 870 -41.13 37.80 25.93
C ASN A 870 -42.01 38.55 26.92
N VAL A 871 -41.53 39.70 27.37
CA VAL A 871 -42.16 40.50 28.42
C VAL A 871 -42.94 41.63 27.82
N GLU A 872 -44.26 41.58 27.96
CA GLU A 872 -45.14 42.68 27.62
C GLU A 872 -45.29 43.66 28.81
N PRO A 873 -45.40 44.96 28.55
CA PRO A 873 -45.67 45.93 29.61
C PRO A 873 -47.07 45.65 30.20
N SER A 874 -47.20 45.73 31.53
CA SER A 874 -48.47 45.47 32.23
C SER A 874 -49.14 46.73 32.76
N LEU A 875 -48.37 47.58 33.44
CA LEU A 875 -48.79 48.89 33.96
C LEU A 875 -47.58 49.81 34.04
N PHE A 876 -47.82 51.11 33.90
CA PHE A 876 -46.80 52.13 34.09
C PHE A 876 -47.20 53.09 35.20
N PHE A 877 -46.28 53.35 36.13
CA PHE A 877 -46.41 54.47 37.04
C PHE A 877 -45.81 55.70 36.36
N THR A 878 -46.68 56.62 35.94
CA THR A 878 -46.28 57.84 35.20
C THR A 878 -45.89 58.96 36.15
N ARG A 879 -46.48 59.00 37.35
CA ARG A 879 -46.17 60.00 38.38
C ARG A 879 -46.46 59.47 39.78
N VAL A 880 -45.57 59.82 40.72
CA VAL A 880 -45.73 59.52 42.15
C VAL A 880 -45.67 60.84 42.94
N SER A 881 -46.64 61.08 43.81
CA SER A 881 -46.65 62.26 44.70
C SER A 881 -47.29 61.95 46.05
N THR A 882 -47.06 62.78 47.06
CA THR A 882 -47.60 62.57 48.41
C THR A 882 -48.47 63.73 48.85
N LEU A 883 -49.63 63.44 49.43
CA LEU A 883 -50.48 64.40 50.14
C LEU A 883 -50.49 64.10 51.64
N PRO A 884 -50.53 65.10 52.53
CA PRO A 884 -50.68 64.88 53.96
C PRO A 884 -52.02 64.21 54.29
N ALA A 885 -52.04 63.27 55.23
CA ALA A 885 -53.26 62.70 55.79
C ALA A 885 -53.68 63.44 57.07
N THR A 886 -54.86 63.12 57.61
CA THR A 886 -55.37 63.69 58.87
C THR A 886 -54.50 63.32 60.08
N SER A 887 -53.76 62.22 60.03
CA SER A 887 -52.77 61.82 61.04
C SER A 887 -51.35 62.23 60.64
N THR A 888 -50.58 62.79 61.57
CA THR A 888 -49.16 63.15 61.35
C THR A 888 -48.26 61.94 61.11
N ARG A 889 -48.74 60.74 61.43
CA ARG A 889 -48.07 59.46 61.16
C ARG A 889 -48.41 58.88 59.79
N GLN A 890 -49.32 59.49 59.02
CA GLN A 890 -49.80 58.97 57.73
C GLN A 890 -49.70 60.00 56.60
N CYS A 891 -49.63 59.51 55.37
CA CYS A 891 -49.76 60.30 54.15
C CYS A 891 -50.55 59.51 53.09
N HIS A 892 -51.19 60.23 52.16
CA HIS A 892 -51.77 59.64 50.95
C HIS A 892 -50.70 59.64 49.87
N LEU A 893 -50.28 58.45 49.45
CA LEU A 893 -49.44 58.25 48.28
C LEU A 893 -50.33 58.26 47.03
N LEU A 894 -50.16 59.25 46.16
CA LEU A 894 -50.84 59.37 44.87
C LEU A 894 -49.98 58.73 43.78
N LEU A 895 -50.52 57.74 43.11
CA LEU A 895 -49.89 57.01 42.00
C LEU A 895 -50.74 57.22 40.75
N ASP A 896 -50.17 57.85 39.72
CA ASP A 896 -50.79 57.89 38.39
C ASP A 896 -50.41 56.60 37.65
N ILE A 897 -51.42 55.76 37.41
CA ILE A 897 -51.25 54.42 36.85
C ILE A 897 -51.85 54.39 35.45
N PHE A 898 -51.03 54.07 34.46
CA PHE A 898 -51.42 53.89 33.07
C PHE A 898 -51.46 52.40 32.71
N ASN A 899 -52.51 51.98 32.01
CA ASN A 899 -52.67 50.62 31.47
C ASN A 899 -52.24 50.58 29.99
N PRO A 900 -51.01 50.11 29.67
CA PRO A 900 -50.54 49.96 28.30
C PRO A 900 -51.08 48.70 27.59
N THR A 901 -51.88 47.86 28.26
CA THR A 901 -52.40 46.61 27.68
C THR A 901 -53.70 46.85 26.92
N GLU A 902 -54.03 45.95 25.99
CA GLU A 902 -55.33 45.92 25.28
C GLU A 902 -56.47 45.35 26.15
N HIS A 903 -56.21 45.03 27.42
CA HIS A 903 -57.14 44.35 28.31
C HIS A 903 -57.56 45.22 29.48
N GLU A 904 -58.73 44.93 30.05
CA GLU A 904 -59.14 45.54 31.32
C GLU A 904 -58.31 44.98 32.48
N LEU A 905 -57.72 45.90 33.25
CA LEU A 905 -56.79 45.60 34.33
C LEU A 905 -57.33 46.16 35.65
N THR A 906 -57.36 45.33 36.68
CA THR A 906 -57.71 45.74 38.04
C THR A 906 -56.44 45.90 38.86
N VAL A 907 -56.21 47.07 39.46
CA VAL A 907 -55.14 47.34 40.42
C VAL A 907 -55.73 47.39 41.83
N SER A 908 -55.15 46.60 42.73
CA SER A 908 -55.51 46.50 44.13
C SER A 908 -54.32 46.94 44.98
N ALA A 909 -54.57 47.60 46.11
CA ALA A 909 -53.55 47.92 47.09
C ALA A 909 -54.05 47.58 48.49
N LYS A 910 -53.13 47.34 49.43
CA LYS A 910 -53.47 46.92 50.78
C LYS A 910 -54.34 47.98 51.48
N ASN A 911 -55.52 47.57 51.96
CA ASN A 911 -56.52 48.42 52.62
C ASN A 911 -57.14 49.54 51.75
N ASN A 912 -57.19 49.38 50.43
CA ASN A 912 -57.82 50.33 49.52
C ASN A 912 -58.89 49.66 48.63
N GLN A 913 -59.76 50.44 47.98
CA GLN A 913 -60.67 49.93 46.95
C GLN A 913 -59.91 49.59 45.66
N ASP A 914 -60.38 48.57 44.94
CA ASP A 914 -59.82 48.15 43.67
C ASP A 914 -60.09 49.20 42.58
N LEU A 915 -59.06 49.53 41.80
CA LEU A 915 -59.10 50.45 40.68
C LEU A 915 -59.20 49.64 39.38
N VAL A 916 -60.25 49.83 38.59
CA VAL A 916 -60.38 49.21 37.26
C VAL A 916 -59.93 50.20 36.20
N LEU A 917 -58.99 49.79 35.36
CA LEU A 917 -58.42 50.56 34.24
C LEU A 917 -58.78 49.86 32.92
N HIS A 918 -59.41 50.59 32.00
CA HIS A 918 -59.60 50.14 30.62
C HIS A 918 -58.29 50.25 29.81
N ALA A 919 -58.28 49.69 28.61
CA ALA A 919 -57.12 49.74 27.72
C ALA A 919 -56.72 51.19 27.42
N SER A 920 -55.41 51.49 27.50
CA SER A 920 -54.85 52.83 27.31
C SER A 920 -55.36 53.91 28.26
N GLU A 921 -55.91 53.53 29.41
CA GLU A 921 -56.43 54.47 30.41
C GLU A 921 -55.37 54.81 31.48
N CYS A 922 -55.32 56.08 31.90
CA CYS A 922 -54.49 56.56 33.01
C CYS A 922 -55.38 57.10 34.14
N GLN A 923 -55.35 56.50 35.33
CA GLN A 923 -56.07 57.01 36.50
C GLN A 923 -55.18 57.13 37.73
N ARG A 924 -55.55 58.05 38.63
CA ARG A 924 -54.84 58.30 39.89
C ARG A 924 -55.39 57.43 41.02
N MET A 925 -54.53 56.61 41.61
CA MET A 925 -54.81 55.85 42.84
C MET A 925 -54.24 56.58 44.06
N ALA A 926 -55.05 56.80 45.10
CA ALA A 926 -54.60 57.37 46.37
C ALA A 926 -54.56 56.29 47.44
N ILE A 927 -53.37 55.94 47.95
CA ILE A 927 -53.18 54.91 48.97
C ILE A 927 -52.78 55.58 50.29
N GLN A 928 -53.56 55.38 51.35
CA GLN A 928 -53.21 55.87 52.68
C GLN A 928 -52.18 54.95 53.33
N VAL A 929 -51.01 55.50 53.68
CA VAL A 929 -49.87 54.75 54.21
C VAL A 929 -49.29 55.45 55.43
N ASP A 930 -48.75 54.68 56.35
CA ASP A 930 -47.92 55.24 57.42
C ASP A 930 -46.63 55.82 56.82
N ARG A 931 -46.17 56.97 57.32
CA ARG A 931 -44.90 57.57 56.89
C ARG A 931 -43.78 56.56 57.14
N PHE A 932 -43.02 56.24 56.10
CA PHE A 932 -41.90 55.32 56.19
C PHE A 932 -40.78 55.95 57.01
N ASP A 933 -40.44 55.34 58.14
CA ASP A 933 -39.24 55.67 58.91
C ASP A 933 -38.07 54.88 58.32
N PHE A 934 -37.14 55.59 57.66
CA PHE A 934 -35.97 55.00 57.02
C PHE A 934 -34.77 54.90 57.98
N GLU A 935 -34.86 55.41 59.21
CA GLU A 935 -33.72 55.47 60.15
C GLU A 935 -33.61 54.24 61.08
N SER A 936 -34.62 53.37 61.16
CA SER A 936 -34.73 52.31 62.20
C SER A 936 -34.48 50.85 61.76
N LEU A 937 -33.91 50.60 60.58
CA LEU A 937 -33.64 49.23 60.11
C LEU A 937 -32.33 48.65 60.72
N PRO A 938 -32.28 47.35 61.09
CA PRO A 938 -31.06 46.70 61.54
C PRO A 938 -30.04 46.63 60.40
N GLN A 939 -28.76 46.89 60.70
CA GLN A 939 -27.66 46.50 59.80
C GLN A 939 -27.80 45.01 59.48
N ALA A 940 -27.75 44.64 58.20
CA ALA A 940 -27.76 43.25 57.77
C ALA A 940 -26.72 42.45 58.58
N GLY A 941 -27.17 41.35 59.19
CA GLY A 941 -26.35 40.52 60.07
C GLY A 941 -25.04 40.11 59.40
N GLN A 942 -23.94 40.28 60.13
CA GLN A 942 -22.61 39.81 59.73
C GLN A 942 -22.65 38.30 59.45
N GLN A 943 -22.58 37.91 58.18
CA GLN A 943 -22.01 36.64 57.73
C GLN A 943 -21.81 36.64 56.20
N THR A 944 -20.68 37.20 55.75
CA THR A 944 -19.74 36.68 54.73
C THR A 944 -18.78 37.81 54.29
N PRO A 945 -17.46 37.55 54.15
CA PRO A 945 -16.51 38.57 53.75
C PRO A 945 -16.37 38.59 52.22
N HIS A 946 -16.97 39.55 51.54
CA HIS A 946 -16.60 39.90 50.17
C HIS A 946 -16.61 41.42 49.99
N LEU A 947 -15.51 41.96 49.45
CA LEU A 947 -15.32 43.39 49.18
C LEU A 947 -16.36 43.88 48.15
N SER A 948 -17.49 44.42 48.61
CA SER A 948 -18.45 45.15 47.78
C SER A 948 -18.14 46.65 47.76
N SER A 949 -18.29 47.30 46.60
CA SER A 949 -18.04 48.74 46.46
C SER A 949 -19.10 49.56 47.21
N PRO A 950 -18.79 50.78 47.72
CA PRO A 950 -19.77 51.60 48.45
C PRO A 950 -21.01 51.96 47.62
N LYS A 951 -20.93 51.93 46.28
CA LYS A 951 -22.10 52.08 45.40
C LYS A 951 -23.03 50.86 45.42
N GLN A 952 -22.48 49.65 45.47
CA GLN A 952 -23.29 48.41 45.52
C GLN A 952 -24.03 48.28 46.83
N LEU A 953 -23.41 48.67 47.94
CA LEU A 953 -24.03 48.66 49.27
C LEU A 953 -25.19 49.66 49.38
N GLU A 954 -25.05 50.83 48.73
CA GLU A 954 -26.13 51.83 48.64
C GLU A 954 -27.28 51.35 47.74
N GLU A 955 -26.97 50.69 46.62
CA GLU A 955 -27.98 50.06 45.74
C GLU A 955 -28.72 48.93 46.46
N GLU A 956 -28.03 48.06 47.21
CA GLU A 956 -28.65 47.00 48.01
C GLU A 956 -29.56 47.57 49.09
N ARG A 957 -29.14 48.66 49.77
CA ARG A 957 -29.96 49.36 50.76
C ARG A 957 -31.20 49.98 50.10
N GLN A 958 -31.07 50.63 48.96
CA GLN A 958 -32.20 51.18 48.19
C GLN A 958 -33.16 50.08 47.72
N LEU A 959 -32.64 48.93 47.28
CA LEU A 959 -33.43 47.79 46.86
C LEU A 959 -34.20 47.18 48.05
N ALA A 960 -33.54 47.03 49.21
CA ALA A 960 -34.17 46.56 50.44
C ALA A 960 -35.27 47.51 50.94
N HIS A 961 -35.03 48.83 50.88
CA HIS A 961 -36.05 49.85 51.18
C HIS A 961 -37.22 49.75 50.19
N GLY A 962 -36.94 49.58 48.89
CA GLY A 962 -37.94 49.36 47.85
C GLY A 962 -38.80 48.12 48.13
N CYS A 963 -38.19 46.99 48.47
CA CYS A 963 -38.92 45.75 48.83
C CYS A 963 -39.81 45.93 50.07
N GLN A 964 -39.35 46.69 51.08
CA GLN A 964 -40.16 46.96 52.27
C GLN A 964 -41.34 47.89 51.97
N ILE A 965 -41.14 48.91 51.13
CA ILE A 965 -42.22 49.77 50.62
C ILE A 965 -43.23 48.92 49.85
N SER A 966 -42.76 48.11 48.91
CA SER A 966 -43.56 47.19 48.11
C SER A 966 -44.40 46.25 48.97
N SER A 967 -43.82 45.63 49.99
CA SER A 967 -44.52 44.73 50.93
C SER A 967 -45.57 45.45 51.77
N LYS A 968 -45.34 46.72 52.13
CA LYS A 968 -46.30 47.54 52.88
C LYS A 968 -47.45 48.04 52.02
N LEU A 969 -47.16 48.46 50.78
CA LEU A 969 -48.16 48.94 49.82
C LEU A 969 -49.00 47.78 49.25
N GLY A 970 -48.37 46.63 49.01
CA GLY A 970 -49.02 45.42 48.50
C GLY A 970 -49.77 45.65 47.19
N ILE A 971 -49.22 46.47 46.28
CA ILE A 971 -49.88 46.78 45.01
C ILE A 971 -49.85 45.53 44.14
N CYS A 972 -51.02 45.05 43.79
CA CYS A 972 -51.20 43.88 42.94
C CYS A 972 -52.15 44.21 41.82
N TRP A 973 -51.92 43.66 40.63
CA TRP A 973 -52.81 43.82 39.50
C TRP A 973 -53.26 42.46 38.95
N SER A 974 -54.38 42.46 38.25
CA SER A 974 -54.93 41.29 37.54
C SER A 974 -55.66 41.73 36.28
N ILE A 975 -55.45 41.02 35.17
CA ILE A 975 -56.23 41.19 33.94
C ILE A 975 -57.47 40.30 34.02
N ILE A 976 -58.65 40.88 33.83
CA ILE A 976 -59.95 40.21 34.07
C ILE A 976 -60.19 39.08 33.05
N SER A 977 -59.71 39.24 31.81
CA SER A 977 -59.90 38.29 30.69
C SER A 977 -59.32 36.89 30.95
N PHE A 978 -58.39 36.74 31.89
CA PHE A 978 -57.73 35.46 32.18
C PHE A 978 -58.26 34.74 33.44
N ALA A 979 -59.21 35.34 34.17
CA ALA A 979 -59.70 34.81 35.45
C ALA A 979 -60.73 33.68 35.33
N SER A 980 -61.24 33.38 34.12
CA SER A 980 -62.36 32.44 33.93
C SER A 980 -61.97 30.96 33.80
N CYS A 981 -60.68 30.61 33.77
CA CYS A 981 -60.25 29.22 33.49
C CYS A 981 -59.56 28.48 34.63
N CYS A 982 -59.21 29.10 35.76
CA CYS A 982 -58.65 28.41 36.93
C CYS A 982 -59.04 29.17 38.21
N ASN A 983 -59.57 28.47 39.23
CA ASN A 983 -60.08 29.03 40.50
C ASN A 983 -59.01 29.65 41.44
N THR A 984 -58.01 30.32 40.89
CA THR A 984 -56.99 31.06 41.64
C THR A 984 -56.77 32.40 40.94
N VAL A 985 -57.25 33.48 41.57
CA VAL A 985 -56.90 34.85 41.16
C VAL A 985 -55.39 35.01 41.35
N GLN A 986 -54.61 34.96 40.26
CA GLN A 986 -53.20 35.32 40.32
C GLN A 986 -53.08 36.82 40.58
N ARG A 987 -52.94 37.21 41.85
CA ARG A 987 -52.55 38.57 42.21
C ARG A 987 -51.08 38.77 41.82
N ARG A 988 -50.82 39.60 40.82
CA ARG A 988 -49.48 39.89 40.29
C ARG A 988 -48.94 41.14 40.97
N SER A 989 -47.76 41.10 41.61
CA SER A 989 -47.26 42.24 42.40
C SER A 989 -46.58 43.30 41.52
N ALA A 990 -46.96 44.57 41.66
CA ALA A 990 -46.18 45.70 41.20
C ALA A 990 -45.18 46.09 42.31
N GLY A 991 -43.89 45.95 42.01
CA GLY A 991 -42.78 46.08 42.94
C GLY A 991 -42.49 47.52 43.32
#